data_AF-A0A1M3NA70-F1
#
_entry.id   AF-A0A1M3NA70-F1
#
_cell.length_a   1.000
_cell.length_b   1.000
_cell.length_c   1.000
_cell.angle_alpha   90.00
_cell.angle_beta   90.00
_cell.angle_gamma   90.00
#
_symmetry.space_group_name_H-M   'P 1'
#
loop_
_entity.id
_entity.type
_entity.pdbx_description
1 polymer ?
#
loop_
_entity_poly.entity_id
_entity_poly.type
_entity_poly.pdbx_seq_one_letter_code
_entity_poly.pdbx_strand_id
1 'polypeptide(L)'
;MARALALAFMGVVLLLLLASGCGRSSLEPETLDLGGAPACGPSTCPNGCCDSKGVCRTGRDVRACGSIGGRCSDCVANGFSVCTSSRVCGRDDPSCSSQTCLGCCGVDDGRLRCLSGTEPSACGRSGAECSDCADEGRTCDPSTRACGSTRCDSTNCDGCCVGDKCLPGTIASACGAKGAQCDSCAAGQVCRSSIGGGGRCEGTSTCGPQNCGGCCNAAGQCVTGNDTTACGKQGQQCEACDASEVCVPDGQPNARTCQPQQACGPANCAGCCVGNQCVTATTPLACGRNGQACKTCGPSQTCDAQGQCVSGSDCNPATCSGCCVGDICAVGTQQTACGAGGGQCQNCAGQNPQRVCQSGTCQLPACGPATCPNGCCSGNTCVVGTQDNACGPTGGAACTDCTASNQVCQGRQCITQCGPSNCAGCCRANNTCDPLGNSNSACGQGGAACADCNASGSFCNGLVTPRRCNNKQTTCPAPYGSCPAGVTTPIITQLQNVCSDANLDTLTAACADGPNAPACVTAVAALPAACKTCLAPFNHPFSQLTGLYACAASSVSSQCRRVMGCAIDCAETSCEQCSSASANQCNTLVNGIGGQCSGFTAAATCANPALASGLCSQFAYPNFGAWLRGVGDQFCGNGP
;
A
#
# COMPACT_ATOMS: atom_id res chain seq x y z
N MET A 1 65.96 4.18 -10.77
CA MET A 1 64.70 3.51 -10.38
C MET A 1 63.97 4.27 -9.26
N ALA A 2 63.74 5.58 -9.43
CA ALA A 2 63.03 6.41 -8.44
C ALA A 2 61.91 7.28 -9.06
N ARG A 3 61.81 7.32 -10.40
CA ARG A 3 60.74 8.02 -11.12
C ARG A 3 59.54 7.14 -11.47
N ALA A 4 59.66 5.82 -11.38
CA ALA A 4 58.57 4.88 -11.66
C ALA A 4 57.64 4.65 -10.44
N LEU A 5 58.12 4.88 -9.21
CA LEU A 5 57.29 4.72 -8.00
C LEU A 5 56.40 5.95 -7.70
N ALA A 6 56.75 7.14 -8.18
CA ALA A 6 55.95 8.35 -7.93
C ALA A 6 54.66 8.41 -8.78
N LEU A 7 54.64 7.74 -9.94
CA LEU A 7 53.46 7.68 -10.82
C LEU A 7 52.43 6.63 -10.39
N ALA A 8 52.84 5.62 -9.61
CA ALA A 8 51.92 4.60 -9.09
C ALA A 8 51.10 5.09 -7.88
N PHE A 9 51.61 6.05 -7.08
CA PHE A 9 50.90 6.57 -5.90
C PHE A 9 49.90 7.69 -6.22
N MET A 10 50.08 8.45 -7.32
CA MET A 10 49.08 9.43 -7.77
C MET A 10 47.86 8.78 -8.47
N GLY A 11 48.00 7.56 -9.00
CA GLY A 11 46.89 6.84 -9.65
C GLY A 11 45.86 6.27 -8.67
N VAL A 12 46.25 6.01 -7.41
CA VAL A 12 45.35 5.40 -6.41
C VAL A 12 44.66 6.46 -5.54
N VAL A 13 45.23 7.66 -5.40
CA VAL A 13 44.62 8.76 -4.62
C VAL A 13 43.59 9.56 -5.45
N LEU A 14 43.71 9.57 -6.79
CA LEU A 14 42.75 10.28 -7.65
C LEU A 14 41.46 9.47 -7.95
N LEU A 15 41.43 8.17 -7.60
CA LEU A 15 40.26 7.31 -7.80
C LEU A 15 39.29 7.26 -6.60
N LEU A 16 39.59 7.98 -5.50
CA LEU A 16 38.78 7.97 -4.26
C LEU A 16 37.97 9.26 -4.01
N LEU A 17 37.88 10.19 -4.96
CA LEU A 17 37.21 11.49 -4.77
C LEU A 17 36.11 11.86 -5.79
N LEU A 18 35.57 10.90 -6.55
CA LEU A 18 34.44 11.15 -7.45
C LEU A 18 33.29 10.16 -7.22
N ALA A 19 32.62 10.31 -6.08
CA ALA A 19 31.31 9.73 -5.85
C ALA A 19 30.34 10.83 -5.34
N SER A 20 30.07 11.82 -6.18
CA SER A 20 28.87 12.64 -6.06
C SER A 20 27.69 11.84 -6.60
N GLY A 21 26.86 11.33 -5.70
CA GLY A 21 25.68 10.53 -6.02
C GLY A 21 24.67 11.32 -6.85
N CYS A 22 24.40 10.84 -8.06
CA CYS A 22 23.35 11.34 -8.94
C CYS A 22 21.97 10.87 -8.42
N GLY A 23 21.24 11.72 -7.70
CA GLY A 23 19.84 11.48 -7.34
C GLY A 23 18.91 11.77 -8.53
N ARG A 24 18.16 10.76 -9.00
CA ARG A 24 17.21 10.87 -10.12
C ARG A 24 15.78 10.97 -9.60
N SER A 25 15.12 12.11 -9.80
CA SER A 25 13.73 12.40 -9.40
C SER A 25 12.70 11.63 -10.25
N SER A 26 11.96 10.67 -9.72
CA SER A 26 10.87 9.97 -10.45
C SER A 26 9.53 10.63 -10.11
N LEU A 27 8.82 11.22 -11.09
CA LEU A 27 7.48 11.81 -10.89
C LEU A 27 6.51 11.44 -12.01
N GLU A 28 5.47 10.69 -11.63
CA GLU A 28 4.17 10.63 -12.30
C GLU A 28 3.19 11.65 -11.68
N PRO A 29 2.14 12.09 -12.41
CA PRO A 29 1.43 13.31 -12.10
C PRO A 29 0.25 13.03 -11.16
N GLU A 30 0.30 13.55 -9.94
CA GLU A 30 -0.92 13.87 -9.20
C GLU A 30 -0.90 15.33 -8.72
N THR A 31 -2.10 15.86 -8.73
CA THR A 31 -2.55 17.25 -8.70
C THR A 31 -1.97 18.10 -7.58
N LEU A 32 -1.74 19.37 -7.94
CA LEU A 32 -1.45 20.54 -7.09
C LEU A 32 -2.29 20.56 -5.79
N ASP A 33 -1.61 20.59 -4.64
CA ASP A 33 -2.06 21.42 -3.51
C ASP A 33 -0.85 21.93 -2.69
N LEU A 34 -0.98 23.15 -2.20
CA LEU A 34 0.09 24.02 -1.70
C LEU A 34 0.40 23.77 -0.21
N GLY A 35 1.69 23.56 0.10
CA GLY A 35 2.29 23.96 1.38
C GLY A 35 2.67 22.85 2.39
N GLY A 36 3.98 22.55 2.48
CA GLY A 36 4.65 22.38 3.78
C GLY A 36 5.00 20.98 4.31
N ALA A 37 5.89 20.23 3.64
CA ALA A 37 6.92 19.33 4.20
C ALA A 37 7.77 18.79 3.02
N PRO A 38 9.05 18.39 3.20
CA PRO A 38 9.81 17.80 2.10
C PRO A 38 9.17 16.45 1.74
N ALA A 39 8.46 16.40 0.62
CA ALA A 39 7.86 15.18 0.11
C ALA A 39 8.93 14.08 0.00
N CYS A 40 8.59 12.86 0.44
CA CYS A 40 9.46 11.71 0.19
C CYS A 40 9.63 11.56 -1.32
N GLY A 41 10.89 11.51 -1.73
CA GLY A 41 11.31 11.38 -3.10
C GLY A 41 12.79 11.05 -3.17
N PRO A 42 13.40 11.06 -4.35
CA PRO A 42 14.74 10.49 -4.52
C PRO A 42 15.85 11.28 -3.81
N SER A 43 15.61 12.57 -3.52
CA SER A 43 16.50 13.43 -2.74
C SER A 43 16.41 13.20 -1.21
N THR A 44 15.24 12.82 -0.70
CA THR A 44 14.96 12.62 0.73
C THR A 44 14.97 11.14 1.13
N CYS A 45 14.91 10.24 0.14
CA CYS A 45 14.87 8.79 0.29
C CYS A 45 15.76 8.05 -0.74
N PRO A 46 17.06 8.40 -0.85
CA PRO A 46 17.93 7.89 -1.93
C PRO A 46 18.16 6.38 -1.86
N ASN A 47 18.12 5.81 -0.65
CA ASN A 47 18.33 4.39 -0.37
C ASN A 47 17.03 3.70 0.04
N GLY A 48 15.87 4.15 -0.44
CA GLY A 48 14.57 3.66 0.03
C GLY A 48 13.45 3.88 -0.97
N CYS A 49 12.21 3.68 -0.51
CA CYS A 49 11.00 3.98 -1.25
C CYS A 49 10.02 4.75 -0.35
N CYS A 50 9.06 5.44 -0.96
CA CYS A 50 8.08 6.26 -0.29
C CYS A 50 6.78 5.48 -0.10
N ASP A 51 6.32 5.40 1.14
CA ASP A 51 5.00 4.83 1.43
C ASP A 51 3.86 5.82 1.06
N SER A 52 2.62 5.37 1.20
CA SER A 52 1.43 6.15 0.86
C SER A 52 1.23 7.42 1.72
N LYS A 53 2.00 7.57 2.81
CA LYS A 53 2.01 8.76 3.66
C LYS A 53 3.17 9.71 3.32
N GLY A 54 3.95 9.39 2.29
CA GLY A 54 5.14 10.16 1.91
C GLY A 54 6.27 10.02 2.92
N VAL A 55 6.39 8.87 3.60
CA VAL A 55 7.51 8.56 4.52
C VAL A 55 8.50 7.64 3.82
N CYS A 56 9.80 7.94 3.99
CA CYS A 56 10.88 7.10 3.46
C CYS A 56 10.98 5.78 4.25
N ARG A 57 10.80 4.66 3.56
CA ARG A 57 11.04 3.30 4.07
C ARG A 57 12.37 2.80 3.54
N THR A 58 12.98 1.83 4.23
CA THR A 58 14.27 1.25 3.83
C THR A 58 14.24 0.55 2.47
N GLY A 59 13.05 0.22 1.95
CA GLY A 59 12.88 -0.39 0.63
C GLY A 59 13.28 -1.86 0.56
N ARG A 60 13.45 -2.52 1.71
CA ARG A 60 13.85 -3.94 1.84
C ARG A 60 12.76 -4.82 2.44
N ASP A 61 11.65 -4.21 2.87
CA ASP A 61 10.54 -4.94 3.46
C ASP A 61 9.68 -5.54 2.35
N VAL A 62 9.21 -6.77 2.51
CA VAL A 62 8.36 -7.45 1.51
C VAL A 62 7.03 -6.73 1.26
N ARG A 63 6.58 -5.87 2.19
CA ARG A 63 5.39 -5.01 2.07
C ARG A 63 5.74 -3.55 1.76
N ALA A 64 7.02 -3.21 1.71
CA ALA A 64 7.51 -1.89 1.34
C ALA A 64 8.84 -2.01 0.59
N CYS A 65 8.79 -2.68 -0.56
CA CYS A 65 9.94 -2.98 -1.41
C CYS A 65 10.11 -1.88 -2.45
N GLY A 66 11.34 -1.43 -2.66
CA GLY A 66 11.64 -0.44 -3.70
C GLY A 66 12.91 0.36 -3.43
N SER A 67 13.28 1.19 -4.40
CA SER A 67 14.52 1.95 -4.38
C SER A 67 14.34 3.36 -4.95
N ILE A 68 15.36 4.20 -4.75
CA ILE A 68 15.53 5.50 -5.42
C ILE A 68 14.32 6.42 -5.17
N GLY A 69 13.75 6.42 -3.96
CA GLY A 69 12.65 7.29 -3.58
C GLY A 69 11.38 7.16 -4.42
N GLY A 70 11.22 6.06 -5.17
CA GLY A 70 9.96 5.70 -5.84
C GLY A 70 8.91 5.20 -4.84
N ARG A 71 7.69 4.90 -5.31
CA ARG A 71 6.65 4.34 -4.42
C ARG A 71 7.03 2.93 -3.96
N CYS A 72 6.78 2.63 -2.70
CA CYS A 72 6.96 1.29 -2.18
C CYS A 72 5.92 0.32 -2.76
N SER A 73 6.38 -0.85 -3.20
CA SER A 73 5.56 -1.96 -3.66
C SER A 73 5.32 -2.95 -2.51
N ASP A 74 4.08 -3.44 -2.40
CA ASP A 74 3.76 -4.60 -1.56
C ASP A 74 3.91 -5.87 -2.40
N CYS A 75 5.03 -6.58 -2.23
CA CYS A 75 5.32 -7.79 -2.99
C CYS A 75 4.29 -8.90 -2.71
N VAL A 76 3.81 -9.01 -1.48
CA VAL A 76 2.84 -10.02 -1.07
C VAL A 76 1.50 -9.80 -1.78
N ALA A 77 1.05 -8.54 -1.87
CA ALA A 77 -0.16 -8.18 -2.60
C ALA A 77 -0.06 -8.51 -4.11
N ASN A 78 1.16 -8.52 -4.66
CA ASN A 78 1.43 -8.82 -6.06
C ASN A 78 1.80 -10.30 -6.32
N GLY A 79 1.65 -11.19 -5.33
CA GLY A 79 1.93 -12.63 -5.49
C GLY A 79 3.41 -13.02 -5.43
N PHE A 80 4.25 -12.14 -4.90
CA PHE A 80 5.68 -12.32 -4.67
C PHE A 80 5.96 -12.54 -3.18
N SER A 81 7.01 -13.29 -2.85
CA SER A 81 7.33 -13.68 -1.47
C SER A 81 8.57 -13.00 -0.90
N VAL A 82 9.38 -12.36 -1.74
CA VAL A 82 10.62 -11.70 -1.34
C VAL A 82 10.74 -10.31 -1.94
N CYS A 83 11.41 -9.41 -1.21
CA CYS A 83 12.01 -8.21 -1.74
C CYS A 83 13.51 -8.51 -1.90
N THR A 84 14.03 -8.49 -3.13
CA THR A 84 15.40 -8.90 -3.42
C THR A 84 16.43 -7.93 -2.84
N SER A 85 17.71 -8.31 -2.85
CA SER A 85 18.82 -7.41 -2.50
C SER A 85 18.88 -6.19 -3.46
N SER A 86 18.44 -6.40 -4.71
CA SER A 86 18.20 -5.37 -5.72
C SER A 86 16.93 -4.54 -5.52
N ARG A 87 16.16 -4.80 -4.44
CA ARG A 87 14.92 -4.12 -4.04
C ARG A 87 13.79 -4.23 -5.07
N VAL A 88 13.69 -5.42 -5.68
CA VAL A 88 12.68 -5.81 -6.67
C VAL A 88 11.79 -6.88 -6.03
N CYS A 89 10.49 -6.88 -6.33
CA CYS A 89 9.62 -7.96 -5.87
C CYS A 89 9.94 -9.27 -6.61
N GLY A 90 10.06 -10.37 -5.88
CA GLY A 90 10.41 -11.65 -6.46
C GLY A 90 9.82 -12.86 -5.74
N ARG A 91 9.90 -14.01 -6.39
CA ARG A 91 9.56 -15.32 -5.84
C ARG A 91 10.55 -16.36 -6.36
N ASP A 92 11.03 -17.23 -5.48
CA ASP A 92 11.85 -18.38 -5.87
C ASP A 92 11.06 -19.26 -6.85
N ASP A 93 11.58 -19.44 -8.05
CA ASP A 93 10.97 -20.26 -9.11
C ASP A 93 12.08 -21.01 -9.86
N PRO A 94 12.38 -22.25 -9.45
CA PRO A 94 13.44 -23.05 -10.06
C PRO A 94 13.21 -23.35 -11.55
N SER A 95 11.96 -23.22 -12.01
CA SER A 95 11.53 -23.51 -13.37
C SER A 95 11.27 -22.26 -14.20
N CYS A 96 11.61 -21.07 -13.68
CA CYS A 96 11.16 -19.77 -14.16
C CYS A 96 11.01 -19.74 -15.69
N SER A 97 9.75 -19.68 -16.13
CA SER A 97 9.34 -19.76 -17.52
C SER A 97 8.13 -18.88 -17.77
N SER A 98 7.72 -18.77 -19.03
CA SER A 98 6.50 -18.04 -19.42
C SER A 98 5.21 -18.58 -18.81
N GLN A 99 5.22 -19.82 -18.30
CA GLN A 99 4.06 -20.45 -17.66
C GLN A 99 3.99 -20.17 -16.16
N THR A 100 5.14 -19.96 -15.52
CA THR A 100 5.23 -19.84 -14.05
C THR A 100 5.52 -18.41 -13.60
N CYS A 101 6.03 -17.57 -14.51
CA CYS A 101 6.40 -16.19 -14.25
C CYS A 101 5.72 -15.21 -15.21
N LEU A 102 4.87 -14.33 -14.68
CA LEU A 102 4.23 -13.25 -15.45
C LEU A 102 5.17 -12.05 -15.68
N GLY A 103 6.15 -11.86 -14.79
CA GLY A 103 7.23 -10.89 -14.96
C GLY A 103 8.40 -11.48 -15.76
N CYS A 104 9.63 -11.32 -15.28
CA CYS A 104 10.82 -11.84 -15.96
C CYS A 104 11.64 -12.74 -15.05
N CYS A 105 12.50 -13.56 -15.65
CA CYS A 105 13.38 -14.50 -14.97
C CYS A 105 14.77 -13.88 -14.80
N GLY A 106 15.21 -13.78 -13.56
CA GLY A 106 16.52 -13.25 -13.21
C GLY A 106 17.18 -14.10 -12.13
N VAL A 107 18.52 -14.10 -12.11
CA VAL A 107 19.28 -14.73 -11.02
C VAL A 107 19.60 -13.65 -9.98
N ASP A 108 19.11 -13.84 -8.77
CA ASP A 108 19.34 -12.92 -7.65
C ASP A 108 19.78 -13.76 -6.43
N ASP A 109 20.89 -13.37 -5.81
CA ASP A 109 21.61 -14.14 -4.77
C ASP A 109 21.90 -15.60 -5.18
N GLY A 110 22.20 -15.83 -6.47
CA GLY A 110 22.54 -17.15 -7.01
C GLY A 110 21.35 -18.09 -7.19
N ARG A 111 20.10 -17.63 -7.01
CA ARG A 111 18.88 -18.40 -7.26
C ARG A 111 18.11 -17.85 -8.45
N LEU A 112 17.58 -18.73 -9.28
CA LEU A 112 16.64 -18.34 -10.34
C LEU A 112 15.31 -17.94 -9.69
N ARG A 113 14.89 -16.70 -9.97
CA ARG A 113 13.68 -16.09 -9.41
C ARG A 113 12.81 -15.54 -10.53
N CYS A 114 11.50 -15.61 -10.31
CA CYS A 114 10.54 -14.80 -11.03
C CYS A 114 10.49 -13.41 -10.38
N LEU A 115 10.93 -12.38 -11.11
CA LEU A 115 10.91 -10.99 -10.69
C LEU A 115 9.69 -10.27 -11.24
N SER A 116 9.26 -9.19 -10.57
CA SER A 116 8.06 -8.43 -10.91
C SER A 116 8.07 -7.89 -12.32
N GLY A 117 9.22 -7.60 -12.93
CA GLY A 117 9.31 -7.21 -14.33
C GLY A 117 8.98 -5.75 -14.62
N THR A 118 8.83 -4.92 -13.59
CA THR A 118 8.44 -3.49 -13.69
C THR A 118 9.57 -2.54 -13.33
N GLU A 119 10.63 -3.06 -12.72
CA GLU A 119 11.72 -2.30 -12.16
C GLU A 119 12.80 -2.08 -13.22
N PRO A 120 13.46 -0.91 -13.24
CA PRO A 120 14.52 -0.62 -14.22
C PRO A 120 15.65 -1.65 -14.24
N SER A 121 16.02 -2.23 -13.10
CA SER A 121 17.06 -3.25 -12.98
C SER A 121 16.59 -4.69 -13.27
N ALA A 122 15.30 -4.89 -13.51
CA ALA A 122 14.71 -6.20 -13.76
C ALA A 122 13.44 -6.05 -14.62
N CYS A 123 13.61 -5.52 -15.82
CA CYS A 123 12.52 -5.25 -16.74
C CYS A 123 12.22 -6.46 -17.62
N GLY A 124 10.95 -6.80 -17.77
CA GLY A 124 10.53 -7.87 -18.67
C GLY A 124 9.15 -8.42 -18.33
N ARG A 125 8.65 -9.32 -19.19
CA ARG A 125 7.38 -10.01 -19.00
C ARG A 125 7.41 -11.41 -19.57
N SER A 126 6.40 -12.20 -19.21
CA SER A 126 6.16 -13.54 -19.78
C SER A 126 7.33 -14.50 -19.58
N GLY A 127 8.02 -14.42 -18.45
CA GLY A 127 9.11 -15.33 -18.07
C GLY A 127 10.32 -15.28 -19.00
N ALA A 128 10.47 -14.21 -19.79
CA ALA A 128 11.70 -13.91 -20.50
C ALA A 128 12.82 -13.51 -19.52
N GLU A 129 14.07 -13.56 -19.97
CA GLU A 129 15.20 -13.07 -19.16
C GLU A 129 15.03 -11.59 -18.83
N CYS A 130 15.27 -11.22 -17.56
CA CYS A 130 15.19 -9.83 -17.12
C CYS A 130 16.27 -8.99 -17.79
N SER A 131 15.87 -7.83 -18.31
CA SER A 131 16.79 -6.82 -18.84
C SER A 131 17.06 -5.75 -17.78
N ASP A 132 18.32 -5.38 -17.59
CA ASP A 132 18.69 -4.23 -16.77
C ASP A 132 18.69 -2.96 -17.64
N CYS A 133 17.55 -2.29 -17.68
CA CYS A 133 17.41 -1.01 -18.37
C CYS A 133 18.20 0.10 -17.65
N ALA A 134 18.44 -0.03 -16.34
CA ALA A 134 19.13 0.98 -15.54
C ALA A 134 20.62 1.08 -15.92
N ASP A 135 21.26 -0.06 -16.20
CA ASP A 135 22.63 -0.13 -16.72
C ASP A 135 22.77 0.59 -18.08
N GLU A 136 21.71 0.58 -18.89
CA GLU A 136 21.64 1.30 -20.16
C GLU A 136 21.20 2.76 -20.01
N GLY A 137 20.87 3.18 -18.79
CA GLY A 137 20.32 4.50 -18.48
C GLY A 137 18.92 4.74 -19.01
N ARG A 138 18.16 3.67 -19.26
CA ARG A 138 16.77 3.67 -19.74
C ARG A 138 15.82 3.32 -18.59
N THR A 139 14.53 3.54 -18.80
CA THR A 139 13.46 3.15 -17.89
C THR A 139 12.77 1.88 -18.39
N CYS A 140 12.26 1.08 -17.45
CA CYS A 140 11.34 0.00 -17.78
C CYS A 140 9.96 0.62 -18.02
N ASP A 141 9.46 0.56 -19.24
CA ASP A 141 8.10 1.01 -19.52
C ASP A 141 7.11 0.03 -18.85
N PRO A 142 6.29 0.49 -17.89
CA PRO A 142 5.40 -0.39 -17.14
C PRO A 142 4.31 -1.04 -18.01
N SER A 143 4.00 -0.45 -19.17
CA SER A 143 2.99 -0.93 -20.11
C SER A 143 3.53 -1.96 -21.09
N THR A 144 4.71 -1.72 -21.65
CA THR A 144 5.33 -2.62 -22.63
C THR A 144 6.25 -3.66 -21.98
N ARG A 145 6.69 -3.43 -20.73
CA ARG A 145 7.62 -4.26 -19.98
C ARG A 145 8.93 -4.47 -20.73
N ALA A 146 9.35 -3.43 -21.44
CA ALA A 146 10.58 -3.37 -22.22
C ALA A 146 11.34 -2.09 -21.86
N CYS A 147 12.65 -2.09 -22.09
CA CYS A 147 13.42 -0.86 -22.00
C CYS A 147 12.92 0.13 -23.07
N GLY A 148 12.67 1.38 -22.69
CA GLY A 148 12.18 2.42 -23.59
C GLY A 148 13.03 2.55 -24.87
N SER A 149 12.38 2.76 -26.02
CA SER A 149 13.03 2.78 -27.34
C SER A 149 13.74 4.09 -27.67
N THR A 150 13.54 5.14 -26.89
CA THR A 150 14.12 6.45 -27.16
C THR A 150 14.72 7.00 -25.88
N ARG A 151 16.06 6.98 -25.83
CA ARG A 151 16.80 7.69 -24.79
C ARG A 151 16.42 9.15 -24.88
N CYS A 152 15.96 9.74 -23.78
CA CYS A 152 15.84 11.18 -23.73
C CYS A 152 17.25 11.76 -23.86
N ASP A 153 17.50 12.49 -24.94
CA ASP A 153 18.79 13.08 -25.26
C ASP A 153 18.63 14.39 -26.02
N SER A 154 19.76 15.01 -26.38
CA SER A 154 19.79 16.32 -27.02
C SER A 154 19.17 16.36 -28.42
N THR A 155 18.83 15.22 -29.02
CA THR A 155 18.25 15.13 -30.37
C THR A 155 16.72 15.10 -30.37
N ASN A 156 16.11 14.75 -29.24
CA ASN A 156 14.66 14.56 -29.13
C ASN A 156 14.02 15.29 -27.93
N CYS A 157 14.83 15.99 -27.12
CA CYS A 157 14.34 16.74 -25.98
C CYS A 157 14.91 18.16 -25.96
N ASP A 158 14.05 19.16 -26.19
CA ASP A 158 14.44 20.56 -26.08
C ASP A 158 14.64 20.98 -24.61
N GLY A 159 13.98 20.31 -23.67
CA GLY A 159 14.10 20.52 -22.23
C GLY A 159 15.16 19.65 -21.56
N CYS A 160 14.82 18.99 -20.44
CA CYS A 160 15.76 18.12 -19.73
C CYS A 160 15.20 16.72 -19.49
N CYS A 161 16.10 15.77 -19.29
CA CYS A 161 15.80 14.36 -19.20
C CYS A 161 15.76 13.87 -17.76
N VAL A 162 14.66 13.19 -17.43
CA VAL A 162 14.51 12.35 -16.25
C VAL A 162 14.24 10.94 -16.75
N GLY A 163 15.27 10.08 -16.75
CA GLY A 163 15.19 8.80 -17.47
C GLY A 163 14.91 9.07 -18.95
N ASP A 164 13.86 8.45 -19.50
CA ASP A 164 13.44 8.62 -20.91
C ASP A 164 12.36 9.71 -21.09
N LYS A 165 11.98 10.42 -20.02
CA LYS A 165 10.96 11.46 -20.07
C LYS A 165 11.60 12.83 -20.32
N CYS A 166 11.29 13.41 -21.47
CA CYS A 166 11.61 14.82 -21.74
C CYS A 166 10.65 15.72 -20.95
N LEU A 167 11.19 16.43 -19.97
CA LEU A 167 10.47 17.47 -19.25
C LEU A 167 10.74 18.83 -19.91
N PRO A 168 9.81 19.80 -19.80
CA PRO A 168 9.98 21.13 -20.39
C PRO A 168 11.24 21.87 -19.92
N GLY A 169 11.82 21.46 -18.79
CA GLY A 169 13.08 21.99 -18.27
C GLY A 169 12.98 23.39 -17.68
N THR A 170 11.77 23.89 -17.37
CA THR A 170 11.49 25.28 -16.97
C THR A 170 11.09 25.45 -15.50
N ILE A 171 11.06 24.37 -14.72
CA ILE A 171 10.67 24.41 -13.30
C ILE A 171 11.89 24.18 -12.38
N ALA A 172 11.90 24.81 -11.21
CA ALA A 172 13.07 24.81 -10.32
C ALA A 172 13.54 23.43 -9.87
N SER A 173 12.62 22.45 -9.75
CA SER A 173 12.93 21.07 -9.36
C SER A 173 13.27 20.13 -10.53
N ALA A 174 13.20 20.63 -11.77
CA ALA A 174 13.52 19.89 -12.99
C ALA A 174 13.98 20.86 -14.08
N CYS A 175 15.13 21.49 -13.83
CA CYS A 175 15.72 22.51 -14.67
C CYS A 175 16.80 21.93 -15.57
N GLY A 176 16.80 22.27 -16.85
CA GLY A 176 17.83 21.87 -17.81
C GLY A 176 17.35 22.08 -19.25
N ALA A 177 18.27 21.98 -20.21
CA ALA A 177 17.98 22.21 -21.63
C ALA A 177 18.72 21.21 -22.52
N LYS A 178 18.23 21.06 -23.76
CA LYS A 178 18.84 20.23 -24.81
C LYS A 178 19.11 18.79 -24.39
N GLY A 179 18.16 18.17 -23.71
CA GLY A 179 18.22 16.77 -23.32
C GLY A 179 19.32 16.45 -22.31
N ALA A 180 19.86 17.46 -21.62
CA ALA A 180 20.69 17.26 -20.45
C ALA A 180 19.86 16.67 -19.30
N GLN A 181 20.51 16.02 -18.33
CA GLN A 181 19.83 15.51 -17.14
C GLN A 181 19.21 16.67 -16.35
N CYS A 182 17.95 16.54 -15.92
CA CYS A 182 17.29 17.58 -15.12
C CYS A 182 17.97 17.76 -13.76
N ASP A 183 18.16 19.01 -13.35
CA ASP A 183 18.75 19.39 -12.08
C ASP A 183 17.74 20.17 -11.20
N SER A 184 17.99 20.20 -9.88
CA SER A 184 17.23 21.02 -8.94
C SER A 184 18.03 22.28 -8.59
N CYS A 185 17.44 23.44 -8.86
CA CYS A 185 18.08 24.71 -8.57
C CYS A 185 18.25 24.92 -7.06
N ALA A 186 19.41 25.43 -6.64
CA ALA A 186 19.72 25.66 -5.23
C ALA A 186 18.81 26.76 -4.62
N ALA A 187 18.74 26.84 -3.29
CA ALA A 187 17.96 27.86 -2.60
C ALA A 187 18.36 29.28 -3.08
N GLY A 188 17.40 30.03 -3.62
CA GLY A 188 17.61 31.37 -4.21
C GLY A 188 17.89 31.40 -5.71
N GLN A 189 17.87 30.25 -6.40
CA GLN A 189 17.98 30.16 -7.86
C GLN A 189 16.61 29.92 -8.51
N VAL A 190 16.42 30.40 -9.73
CA VAL A 190 15.22 30.16 -10.54
C VAL A 190 15.60 29.50 -11.86
N CYS A 191 14.78 28.57 -12.33
CA CYS A 191 15.00 27.94 -13.63
C CYS A 191 14.51 28.86 -14.74
N ARG A 192 15.41 29.49 -15.48
CA ARG A 192 15.04 30.40 -16.56
C ARG A 192 15.08 29.74 -17.93
N SER A 193 14.00 29.94 -18.67
CA SER A 193 13.83 29.38 -20.01
C SER A 193 14.91 29.87 -20.97
N SER A 194 15.55 28.94 -21.69
CA SER A 194 16.58 29.25 -22.70
C SER A 194 15.96 29.35 -24.10
N ILE A 195 16.56 30.18 -24.97
CA ILE A 195 16.18 30.29 -26.37
C ILE A 195 16.63 29.01 -27.08
N GLY A 196 15.70 28.07 -27.30
CA GLY A 196 15.98 26.71 -27.75
C GLY A 196 15.29 25.61 -26.94
N GLY A 197 14.45 25.98 -25.96
CA GLY A 197 13.74 25.06 -25.07
C GLY A 197 14.56 24.68 -23.83
N GLY A 198 13.88 24.23 -22.77
CA GLY A 198 14.50 24.01 -21.47
C GLY A 198 14.79 25.28 -20.69
N GLY A 199 15.58 25.15 -19.64
CA GLY A 199 16.02 26.24 -18.80
C GLY A 199 17.34 25.97 -18.09
N ARG A 200 17.96 27.03 -17.55
CA ARG A 200 19.19 26.92 -16.75
C ARG A 200 18.89 27.42 -15.34
N CYS A 201 19.45 26.74 -14.34
CA CYS A 201 19.45 27.27 -12.98
C CYS A 201 20.33 28.52 -12.99
N GLU A 202 19.66 29.65 -13.07
CA GLU A 202 20.28 30.94 -12.87
C GLU A 202 20.03 31.27 -11.41
N GLY A 203 21.11 31.57 -10.67
CA GLY A 203 20.95 32.47 -9.53
C GLY A 203 20.16 33.65 -10.07
N THR A 204 19.05 33.99 -9.40
CA THR A 204 18.17 35.07 -9.84
C THR A 204 19.05 36.18 -10.38
N SER A 205 18.97 36.49 -11.68
CA SER A 205 19.64 37.68 -12.17
C SER A 205 19.21 38.76 -11.21
N THR A 206 20.21 39.38 -10.59
CA THR A 206 20.12 40.67 -9.91
C THR A 206 18.70 41.04 -9.56
N CYS A 207 18.35 40.83 -8.29
CA CYS A 207 17.14 41.37 -7.69
C CYS A 207 16.64 42.61 -8.45
N GLY A 208 15.35 42.59 -8.79
CA GLY A 208 14.73 43.55 -9.69
C GLY A 208 13.24 43.72 -9.42
N PRO A 209 12.57 44.69 -10.06
CA PRO A 209 11.17 45.04 -9.75
C PRO A 209 10.16 43.92 -9.98
N GLN A 210 10.54 42.92 -10.79
CA GLN A 210 9.71 41.78 -11.14
C GLN A 210 9.68 40.69 -10.06
N ASN A 211 10.67 40.65 -9.17
CA ASN A 211 10.85 39.58 -8.19
C ASN A 211 11.16 40.06 -6.77
N CYS A 212 11.24 41.37 -6.54
CA CYS A 212 11.52 41.93 -5.22
C CYS A 212 10.58 43.09 -4.86
N GLY A 213 9.79 42.90 -3.80
CA GLY A 213 8.96 43.97 -3.24
C GLY A 213 9.77 45.03 -2.48
N GLY A 214 10.91 44.65 -1.90
CA GLY A 214 11.84 45.53 -1.18
C GLY A 214 12.97 46.06 -2.08
N CYS A 215 14.24 45.90 -1.71
CA CYS A 215 15.38 46.36 -2.52
C CYS A 215 16.45 45.28 -2.67
N CYS A 216 17.45 45.57 -3.49
CA CYS A 216 18.47 44.64 -3.95
C CYS A 216 19.82 44.96 -3.34
N ASN A 217 20.32 44.05 -2.51
CA ASN A 217 21.64 44.23 -1.90
C ASN A 217 22.77 44.05 -2.95
N ALA A 218 24.01 44.36 -2.57
CA ALA A 218 25.17 44.27 -3.46
C ALA A 218 25.44 42.84 -3.99
N ALA A 219 24.93 41.81 -3.31
CA ALA A 219 24.99 40.41 -3.74
C ALA A 219 23.84 40.03 -4.70
N GLY A 220 22.98 40.99 -5.08
CA GLY A 220 21.85 40.78 -5.97
C GLY A 220 20.66 40.06 -5.32
N GLN A 221 20.60 40.00 -3.99
CA GLN A 221 19.52 39.34 -3.24
C GLN A 221 18.41 40.35 -2.90
N CYS A 222 17.16 39.89 -2.98
CA CYS A 222 16.01 40.67 -2.52
C CYS A 222 15.96 40.68 -0.99
N VAL A 223 16.07 41.86 -0.41
CA VAL A 223 15.87 42.10 1.02
C VAL A 223 14.64 42.97 1.25
N THR A 224 14.10 42.96 2.46
CA THR A 224 12.86 43.65 2.83
C THR A 224 12.92 45.18 2.70
N GLY A 225 14.10 45.78 2.53
CA GLY A 225 14.25 47.21 2.30
C GLY A 225 13.90 48.09 3.50
N ASN A 226 13.97 47.54 4.71
CA ASN A 226 13.52 48.17 5.96
C ASN A 226 14.66 48.56 6.92
N ASP A 227 15.90 48.34 6.51
CA ASP A 227 17.10 48.68 7.28
C ASP A 227 17.69 50.01 6.79
N THR A 228 18.20 50.84 7.70
CA THR A 228 18.96 52.05 7.38
C THR A 228 20.19 51.78 6.52
N THR A 229 20.79 50.59 6.57
CA THR A 229 21.92 50.22 5.70
C THR A 229 21.50 49.54 4.40
N ALA A 230 20.20 49.28 4.22
CA ALA A 230 19.63 48.64 3.04
C ALA A 230 18.17 49.07 2.83
N CYS A 231 17.99 50.36 2.56
CA CYS A 231 16.69 51.00 2.35
C CYS A 231 16.34 51.04 0.86
N GLY A 232 15.08 50.80 0.50
CA GLY A 232 14.66 50.97 -0.88
C GLY A 232 13.31 50.34 -1.20
N LYS A 233 12.99 50.28 -2.49
CA LYS A 233 11.67 49.88 -2.98
C LYS A 233 11.72 49.13 -4.31
N GLN A 234 10.73 48.26 -4.52
CA GLN A 234 10.37 47.66 -5.80
C GLN A 234 11.57 47.11 -6.60
N GLY A 235 12.47 46.41 -5.93
CA GLY A 235 13.62 45.78 -6.56
C GLY A 235 14.62 46.75 -7.20
N GLN A 236 14.67 47.99 -6.71
CA GLN A 236 15.81 48.89 -6.95
C GLN A 236 17.01 48.50 -6.08
N GLN A 237 18.22 48.98 -6.39
CA GLN A 237 19.38 48.80 -5.52
C GLN A 237 19.11 49.41 -4.14
N CYS A 238 19.50 48.68 -3.09
CA CYS A 238 19.40 49.21 -1.73
C CYS A 238 20.36 50.37 -1.53
N GLU A 239 19.86 51.43 -0.95
CA GLU A 239 20.62 52.60 -0.54
C GLU A 239 20.85 52.56 0.98
N ALA A 240 22.05 52.94 1.42
CA ALA A 240 22.32 53.19 2.82
C ALA A 240 21.94 54.65 3.11
N CYS A 241 21.01 54.86 4.03
CA CYS A 241 20.61 56.19 4.45
C CYS A 241 21.80 56.91 5.11
N ASP A 242 21.93 58.21 4.87
CA ASP A 242 22.98 59.00 5.50
C ASP A 242 22.84 59.00 7.04
N ALA A 243 23.91 59.38 7.75
CA ALA A 243 23.95 59.38 9.22
C ALA A 243 22.83 60.22 9.89
N SER A 244 22.17 61.09 9.12
CA SER A 244 21.05 61.93 9.53
C SER A 244 19.71 61.52 8.90
N GLU A 245 19.56 60.28 8.44
CA GLU A 245 18.37 59.78 7.74
C GLU A 245 17.90 58.41 8.26
N VAL A 246 16.60 58.13 8.17
CA VAL A 246 15.99 56.85 8.52
C VAL A 246 15.19 56.29 7.35
N CYS A 247 15.18 54.96 7.24
CA CYS A 247 14.41 54.24 6.24
C CYS A 247 12.94 54.13 6.64
N VAL A 248 12.08 54.97 6.08
CA VAL A 248 10.66 55.08 6.46
C VAL A 248 9.71 54.74 5.30
N PRO A 249 8.47 54.29 5.58
CA PRO A 249 7.47 54.01 4.55
C PRO A 249 7.14 55.24 3.68
N ASP A 250 7.20 55.07 2.35
CA ASP A 250 6.95 56.12 1.35
C ASP A 250 5.48 56.15 0.87
N GLY A 251 4.55 55.59 1.67
CA GLY A 251 3.12 55.54 1.35
C GLY A 251 2.68 54.51 0.29
N GLN A 252 3.61 53.77 -0.33
CA GLN A 252 3.29 52.64 -1.22
C GLN A 252 3.51 51.29 -0.49
N PRO A 253 2.74 50.23 -0.82
CA PRO A 253 2.94 48.91 -0.23
C PRO A 253 4.37 48.41 -0.47
N ASN A 254 5.08 48.11 0.63
CA ASN A 254 6.47 47.61 0.62
C ASN A 254 7.54 48.57 0.08
N ALA A 255 7.25 49.88 -0.06
CA ALA A 255 8.24 50.88 -0.47
C ALA A 255 8.75 51.71 0.72
N ARG A 256 10.07 51.87 0.84
CA ARG A 256 10.70 52.75 1.82
C ARG A 256 11.76 53.64 1.18
N THR A 257 11.93 54.83 1.74
CA THR A 257 12.91 55.82 1.30
C THR A 257 13.67 56.36 2.50
N CYS A 258 14.93 56.74 2.28
CA CYS A 258 15.70 57.48 3.27
C CYS A 258 15.09 58.88 3.36
N GLN A 259 14.59 59.22 4.54
CA GLN A 259 14.11 60.56 4.84
C GLN A 259 14.95 61.14 5.98
N PRO A 260 15.17 62.47 6.00
CA PRO A 260 15.82 63.14 7.10
C PRO A 260 15.22 62.67 8.41
N GLN A 261 16.09 62.13 9.25
CA GLN A 261 15.71 61.81 10.60
C GLN A 261 15.26 63.10 11.25
N GLN A 262 13.96 63.18 11.53
CA GLN A 262 13.54 64.01 12.65
C GLN A 262 14.33 63.50 13.85
N ALA A 263 15.18 64.38 14.39
CA ALA A 263 16.02 64.07 15.53
C ALA A 263 15.16 63.37 16.58
N CYS A 264 15.65 62.24 17.09
CA CYS A 264 14.89 61.51 18.08
C CYS A 264 14.60 62.43 19.26
N GLY A 265 13.32 62.59 19.56
CA GLY A 265 12.88 63.57 20.54
C GLY A 265 11.45 63.31 20.99
N PRO A 266 10.92 64.15 21.88
CA PRO A 266 9.60 63.95 22.49
C PRO A 266 8.46 63.90 21.47
N ALA A 267 8.66 64.47 20.28
CA ALA A 267 7.67 64.54 19.21
C ALA A 267 7.47 63.19 18.47
N ASN A 268 8.48 62.31 18.47
CA ASN A 268 8.47 61.10 17.65
C ASN A 268 8.93 59.83 18.40
N CYS A 269 9.31 59.94 19.67
CA CYS A 269 9.75 58.80 20.47
C CYS A 269 9.05 58.70 21.82
N ALA A 270 8.22 57.67 22.00
CA ALA A 270 7.59 57.37 23.29
C ALA A 270 8.58 56.77 24.31
N GLY A 271 9.67 56.14 23.83
CA GLY A 271 10.75 55.58 24.64
C GLY A 271 11.92 56.54 24.82
N CYS A 272 13.16 56.08 24.71
CA CYS A 272 14.35 56.93 24.78
C CYS A 272 15.20 56.86 23.50
N CYS A 273 16.10 57.83 23.33
CA CYS A 273 16.92 58.01 22.16
C CYS A 273 18.34 57.48 22.39
N VAL A 274 18.75 56.47 21.61
CA VAL A 274 20.16 56.08 21.47
C VAL A 274 20.68 56.75 20.21
N GLY A 275 21.36 57.87 20.39
CA GLY A 275 21.63 58.79 19.29
C GLY A 275 20.31 59.25 18.69
N ASN A 276 20.05 58.81 17.46
CA ASN A 276 18.91 59.22 16.67
C ASN A 276 17.87 58.06 16.55
N GLN A 277 18.14 56.86 17.08
CA GLN A 277 17.16 55.78 17.10
C GLN A 277 16.27 55.84 18.34
N CYS A 278 14.94 55.73 18.14
CA CYS A 278 13.98 55.58 19.22
C CYS A 278 13.90 54.13 19.68
N VAL A 279 14.29 53.88 20.94
CA VAL A 279 14.17 52.57 21.59
C VAL A 279 12.92 52.58 22.46
N THR A 280 11.90 51.80 22.07
CA THR A 280 10.61 51.71 22.80
C THR A 280 10.61 50.63 23.89
N ALA A 281 11.55 49.70 23.86
CA ALA A 281 11.73 48.67 24.88
C ALA A 281 12.68 49.16 25.96
N THR A 282 12.15 49.42 27.17
CA THR A 282 12.94 49.87 28.33
C THR A 282 13.77 48.70 28.87
N THR A 283 15.09 48.72 28.61
CA THR A 283 16.03 47.73 29.14
C THR A 283 17.03 48.39 30.09
N PRO A 284 17.72 47.63 30.95
CA PRO A 284 18.82 48.19 31.77
C PRO A 284 19.94 48.84 30.94
N LEU A 285 20.10 48.46 29.67
CA LEU A 285 21.11 49.01 28.76
C LEU A 285 20.62 50.26 28.00
N ALA A 286 19.30 50.46 27.91
CA ALA A 286 18.67 51.59 27.22
C ALA A 286 17.39 52.01 27.96
N CYS A 287 17.56 52.70 29.09
CA CYS A 287 16.49 53.13 29.98
C CYS A 287 16.11 54.59 29.77
N GLY A 288 14.81 54.90 29.64
CA GLY A 288 14.30 56.26 29.52
C GLY A 288 12.92 56.31 28.83
N ARG A 289 12.30 57.49 28.78
CA ARG A 289 10.98 57.72 28.18
C ARG A 289 10.87 59.13 27.56
N ASN A 290 9.84 59.35 26.74
CA ASN A 290 9.47 60.66 26.16
C ASN A 290 10.56 61.28 25.27
N GLY A 291 11.33 60.47 24.56
CA GLY A 291 12.32 60.93 23.60
C GLY A 291 13.54 61.61 24.24
N GLN A 292 13.78 61.36 25.53
CA GLN A 292 15.03 61.72 26.19
C GLN A 292 16.15 60.74 25.82
N ALA A 293 17.41 61.14 25.98
CA ALA A 293 18.55 60.24 25.75
C ALA A 293 18.47 59.00 26.67
N CYS A 294 18.71 57.81 26.11
CA CYS A 294 18.76 56.58 26.90
C CYS A 294 19.94 56.61 27.88
N LYS A 295 19.71 56.15 29.11
CA LYS A 295 20.75 55.91 30.12
C LYS A 295 20.93 54.42 30.37
N THR A 296 22.16 54.01 30.64
CA THR A 296 22.48 52.66 31.12
C THR A 296 22.34 52.65 32.64
N CYS A 297 21.57 51.69 33.16
CA CYS A 297 21.41 51.47 34.58
C CYS A 297 22.65 50.76 35.16
N GLY A 298 23.01 51.09 36.40
CA GLY A 298 24.17 50.50 37.07
C GLY A 298 24.03 48.99 37.28
N PRO A 299 25.14 48.27 37.57
CA PRO A 299 25.07 46.88 37.98
C PRO A 299 24.14 46.77 39.21
N SER A 300 23.09 45.96 39.10
CA SER A 300 21.97 45.82 40.06
C SER A 300 20.84 46.86 39.98
N GLN A 301 20.72 47.60 38.87
CA GLN A 301 19.56 48.46 38.59
C GLN A 301 18.74 47.97 37.39
N THR A 302 17.42 47.97 37.50
CA THR A 302 16.48 47.72 36.41
C THR A 302 15.82 49.03 35.95
N CYS A 303 15.37 49.06 34.70
CA CYS A 303 14.58 50.20 34.20
C CYS A 303 13.11 49.96 34.55
N ASP A 304 12.52 50.81 35.40
CA ASP A 304 11.10 50.72 35.75
C ASP A 304 10.19 51.18 34.59
N ALA A 305 8.87 51.03 34.77
CA ALA A 305 7.87 51.44 33.79
C ALA A 305 7.82 52.97 33.55
N GLN A 306 8.50 53.75 34.38
CA GLN A 306 8.64 55.20 34.29
C GLN A 306 9.93 55.61 33.54
N GLY A 307 10.75 54.66 33.09
CA GLY A 307 12.01 54.95 32.41
C GLY A 307 13.12 55.39 33.37
N GLN A 308 13.04 54.99 34.64
CA GLN A 308 14.03 55.28 35.68
C GLN A 308 14.84 54.03 36.04
N CYS A 309 16.14 54.21 36.25
CA CYS A 309 16.99 53.15 36.79
C CYS A 309 16.73 53.05 38.29
N VAL A 310 15.96 52.05 38.68
CA VAL A 310 15.69 51.69 40.06
C VAL A 310 16.57 50.52 40.43
N SER A 311 16.95 50.38 41.70
CA SER A 311 17.66 49.18 42.15
C SER A 311 16.75 47.97 41.88
N GLY A 312 17.18 47.10 40.98
CA GLY A 312 16.41 45.97 40.53
C GLY A 312 16.35 44.94 41.63
N SER A 313 15.21 44.88 42.29
CA SER A 313 14.83 43.75 43.13
C SER A 313 14.71 42.51 42.25
N ASP A 314 15.39 41.43 42.63
CA ASP A 314 15.30 40.11 42.00
C ASP A 314 13.85 39.78 41.60
N CYS A 315 13.66 39.25 40.39
CA CYS A 315 12.32 38.83 39.97
C CYS A 315 11.88 37.64 40.83
N ASN A 316 10.89 37.88 41.68
CA ASN A 316 10.41 36.92 42.65
C ASN A 316 8.90 37.12 42.89
N PRO A 317 8.23 36.22 43.64
CA PRO A 317 6.80 36.31 43.89
C PRO A 317 6.30 37.59 44.57
N ALA A 318 7.17 38.32 45.27
CA ALA A 318 6.82 39.59 45.92
C ALA A 318 6.93 40.80 44.97
N THR A 319 7.70 40.68 43.90
CA THR A 319 8.03 41.78 42.98
C THR A 319 7.42 41.62 41.59
N CYS A 320 6.91 40.42 41.25
CA CYS A 320 6.34 40.10 39.95
C CYS A 320 5.00 39.36 40.07
N SER A 321 3.92 39.98 39.57
CA SER A 321 2.60 39.34 39.49
C SER A 321 2.46 38.38 38.30
N GLY A 322 3.29 38.53 37.27
CA GLY A 322 3.40 37.63 36.12
C GLY A 322 4.43 36.53 36.35
N CYS A 323 5.40 36.36 35.45
CA CYS A 323 6.47 35.37 35.60
C CYS A 323 7.86 35.94 35.26
N CYS A 324 8.91 35.25 35.66
CA CYS A 324 10.30 35.68 35.55
C CYS A 324 11.00 35.01 34.37
N VAL A 325 11.56 35.82 33.46
CA VAL A 325 12.56 35.41 32.47
C VAL A 325 13.91 35.95 32.94
N GLY A 326 14.65 35.14 33.71
CA GLY A 326 15.76 35.66 34.49
C GLY A 326 15.26 36.67 35.53
N ASP A 327 15.90 37.84 35.63
CA ASP A 327 15.51 38.93 36.55
C ASP A 327 14.41 39.86 35.97
N ILE A 328 13.83 39.50 34.83
CA ILE A 328 12.83 40.31 34.14
C ILE A 328 11.44 39.77 34.43
N CYS A 329 10.57 40.59 35.03
CA CYS A 329 9.16 40.27 35.21
C CYS A 329 8.39 40.47 33.90
N ALA A 330 8.01 39.36 33.26
CA ALA A 330 7.09 39.35 32.13
C ALA A 330 5.63 39.32 32.63
N VAL A 331 4.72 39.88 31.82
CA VAL A 331 3.27 39.95 32.12
C VAL A 331 2.62 38.57 32.28
N GLY A 332 3.27 37.49 31.80
CA GLY A 332 2.83 36.12 32.07
C GLY A 332 1.74 35.59 31.14
N THR A 333 1.30 36.38 30.17
CA THR A 333 0.25 36.05 29.18
C THR A 333 0.80 35.75 27.79
N GLN A 334 2.12 35.89 27.59
CA GLN A 334 2.73 35.70 26.27
C GLN A 334 3.05 34.23 26.01
N GLN A 335 2.95 33.84 24.75
CA GLN A 335 3.20 32.47 24.31
C GLN A 335 4.61 31.95 24.63
N THR A 336 5.60 32.84 24.64
CA THR A 336 7.00 32.53 24.96
C THR A 336 7.37 32.88 26.42
N ALA A 337 6.46 33.49 27.18
CA ALA A 337 6.67 33.92 28.55
C ALA A 337 5.36 33.79 29.36
N CYS A 338 4.92 32.55 29.56
CA CYS A 338 3.66 32.19 30.21
C CYS A 338 3.88 31.79 31.67
N GLY A 339 3.14 32.39 32.61
CA GLY A 339 3.29 32.12 34.04
C GLY A 339 2.62 33.18 34.90
N ALA A 340 2.48 32.94 36.21
CA ALA A 340 1.94 33.89 37.16
C ALA A 340 2.62 33.76 38.53
N GLY A 341 2.50 34.78 39.39
CA GLY A 341 2.99 34.74 40.77
C GLY A 341 4.51 34.77 40.94
N GLY A 342 5.24 35.34 39.97
CA GLY A 342 6.69 35.57 40.04
C GLY A 342 7.54 34.30 40.00
N GLY A 343 6.98 33.19 39.53
CA GLY A 343 7.73 31.98 39.17
C GLY A 343 8.38 32.09 37.78
N GLN A 344 9.22 31.12 37.39
CA GLN A 344 9.86 31.09 36.06
C GLN A 344 8.82 31.02 34.92
N CYS A 345 8.99 31.83 33.89
CA CYS A 345 8.14 31.80 32.70
C CYS A 345 8.35 30.53 31.87
N GLN A 346 7.25 30.00 31.34
CA GLN A 346 7.24 28.88 30.41
C GLN A 346 7.11 29.38 28.97
N ASN A 347 7.84 28.75 28.06
CA ASN A 347 7.63 28.92 26.62
C ASN A 347 6.66 27.84 26.13
N CYS A 348 5.44 28.25 25.77
CA CYS A 348 4.42 27.39 25.19
C CYS A 348 4.59 27.21 23.67
N ALA A 349 5.29 28.12 22.98
CA ALA A 349 5.66 27.97 21.57
C ALA A 349 6.79 26.94 21.41
N GLY A 350 6.56 25.93 20.57
CA GLY A 350 7.53 24.86 20.32
C GLY A 350 7.42 23.65 21.25
N GLN A 351 6.48 23.62 22.18
CA GLN A 351 6.11 22.38 22.86
C GLN A 351 5.33 21.46 21.90
N ASN A 352 5.54 20.14 22.02
CA ASN A 352 4.84 19.13 21.22
C ASN A 352 3.97 18.26 22.14
N PRO A 353 2.62 18.30 22.03
CA PRO A 353 1.82 19.09 21.09
C PRO A 353 1.83 20.60 21.42
N GLN A 354 1.56 21.43 20.41
CA GLN A 354 1.53 22.89 20.55
C GLN A 354 0.55 23.32 21.66
N ARG A 355 1.03 24.11 22.62
CA ARG A 355 0.24 24.66 23.73
C ARG A 355 -0.10 26.12 23.46
N VAL A 356 -1.00 26.72 24.22
CA VAL A 356 -1.24 28.17 24.26
C VAL A 356 -1.18 28.66 25.71
N CYS A 357 -0.68 29.88 25.91
CA CYS A 357 -0.72 30.50 27.22
C CYS A 357 -2.16 30.92 27.56
N GLN A 358 -2.80 30.21 28.48
CA GLN A 358 -4.13 30.56 29.02
C GLN A 358 -4.07 30.59 30.54
N SER A 359 -4.53 31.70 31.11
CA SER A 359 -4.55 31.95 32.57
C SER A 359 -3.20 31.74 33.26
N GLY A 360 -2.10 32.15 32.62
CA GLY A 360 -0.75 32.02 33.17
C GLY A 360 -0.20 30.58 33.18
N THR A 361 -0.80 29.66 32.41
CA THR A 361 -0.30 28.28 32.26
C THR A 361 -0.29 27.86 30.79
N CYS A 362 0.69 27.05 30.37
CA CYS A 362 0.68 26.45 29.04
C CYS A 362 -0.36 25.33 28.96
N GLN A 363 -1.52 25.61 28.37
CA GLN A 363 -2.61 24.65 28.22
C GLN A 363 -2.70 24.14 26.79
N LEU A 364 -3.26 22.94 26.59
CA LEU A 364 -3.64 22.54 25.24
C LEU A 364 -4.72 23.51 24.74
N PRO A 365 -4.62 24.00 23.49
CA PRO A 365 -5.69 24.77 22.88
C PRO A 365 -7.00 23.99 23.03
N ALA A 366 -8.08 24.69 23.41
CA ALA A 366 -9.41 24.08 23.37
C ALA A 366 -9.64 23.51 21.96
N CYS A 367 -10.07 22.26 21.90
CA CYS A 367 -10.43 21.65 20.63
C CYS A 367 -11.73 22.31 20.15
N GLY A 368 -11.72 22.78 18.90
CA GLY A 368 -12.85 23.48 18.30
C GLY A 368 -12.59 23.79 16.83
N PRO A 369 -13.45 24.59 16.17
CA PRO A 369 -13.38 24.81 14.72
C PRO A 369 -12.04 25.37 14.21
N ALA A 370 -11.38 26.21 15.03
CA ALA A 370 -10.09 26.82 14.68
C ALA A 370 -8.90 25.86 14.80
N THR A 371 -8.98 24.89 15.72
CA THR A 371 -7.88 23.95 16.04
C THR A 371 -8.11 22.56 15.47
N CYS A 372 -9.35 22.27 15.04
CA CYS A 372 -9.78 20.99 14.48
C CYS A 372 -10.70 21.15 13.26
N PRO A 373 -10.31 21.92 12.22
CA PRO A 373 -11.19 22.17 11.07
C PRO A 373 -11.55 20.88 10.31
N ASN A 374 -10.63 19.91 10.28
CA ASN A 374 -10.78 18.66 9.50
C ASN A 374 -11.20 17.45 10.33
N GLY A 375 -11.57 17.64 11.60
CA GLY A 375 -11.87 16.55 12.53
C GLY A 375 -12.91 16.91 13.59
N CYS A 376 -13.05 16.01 14.57
CA CYS A 376 -13.87 16.21 15.76
C CYS A 376 -13.00 16.16 17.03
N CYS A 377 -13.58 16.60 18.14
CA CYS A 377 -12.92 16.75 19.42
C CYS A 377 -13.25 15.59 20.36
N SER A 378 -12.23 14.80 20.69
CA SER A 378 -12.28 13.86 21.82
C SER A 378 -11.62 14.54 23.02
N GLY A 379 -12.43 15.18 23.87
CA GLY A 379 -11.94 16.14 24.86
C GLY A 379 -11.24 17.33 24.18
N ASN A 380 -10.01 17.66 24.61
CA ASN A 380 -9.17 18.70 23.99
C ASN A 380 -8.29 18.18 22.84
N THR A 381 -8.44 16.91 22.44
CA THR A 381 -7.65 16.33 21.35
C THR A 381 -8.45 16.33 20.06
N CYS A 382 -7.91 17.00 19.04
CA CYS A 382 -8.44 16.91 17.68
C CYS A 382 -8.08 15.55 17.08
N VAL A 383 -9.10 14.81 16.65
CA VAL A 383 -8.94 13.53 15.96
C VAL A 383 -9.70 13.56 14.64
N VAL A 384 -9.34 12.67 13.72
CA VAL A 384 -9.86 12.65 12.33
C VAL A 384 -11.39 12.44 12.27
N GLY A 385 -11.97 11.84 13.31
CA GLY A 385 -13.42 11.63 13.44
C GLY A 385 -13.97 10.42 12.68
N THR A 386 -13.11 9.47 12.33
CA THR A 386 -13.45 8.28 11.53
C THR A 386 -13.30 6.96 12.28
N GLN A 387 -12.99 6.99 13.58
CA GLN A 387 -12.83 5.79 14.39
C GLN A 387 -14.12 5.50 15.16
N ASP A 388 -14.44 4.22 15.40
CA ASP A 388 -15.67 3.82 16.09
C ASP A 388 -15.77 4.41 17.51
N ASN A 389 -14.65 4.58 18.20
CA ASN A 389 -14.59 5.20 19.53
C ASN A 389 -14.42 6.74 19.51
N ALA A 390 -14.32 7.34 18.33
CA ALA A 390 -14.16 8.77 18.16
C ALA A 390 -14.67 9.21 16.77
N CYS A 391 -15.99 9.14 16.60
CA CYS A 391 -16.69 9.41 15.35
C CYS A 391 -17.40 10.75 15.40
N GLY A 392 -17.18 11.62 14.42
CA GLY A 392 -17.88 12.90 14.43
C GLY A 392 -17.58 13.77 13.21
N PRO A 393 -18.43 14.78 12.98
CA PRO A 393 -18.30 15.67 11.84
C PRO A 393 -17.05 16.55 11.96
N THR A 394 -16.63 17.11 10.82
CA THR A 394 -15.56 18.10 10.76
C THR A 394 -15.95 19.41 11.43
N GLY A 395 -14.99 20.31 11.61
CA GLY A 395 -15.23 21.63 12.20
C GLY A 395 -15.16 21.63 13.72
N GLY A 396 -14.50 20.66 14.34
CA GLY A 396 -14.20 20.65 15.77
C GLY A 396 -15.42 20.49 16.67
N ALA A 397 -16.48 19.84 16.17
CA ALA A 397 -17.57 19.36 17.02
C ALA A 397 -17.09 18.21 17.91
N ALA A 398 -17.83 17.88 18.99
CA ALA A 398 -17.49 16.74 19.83
C ALA A 398 -17.58 15.41 19.06
N CYS A 399 -16.61 14.51 19.28
CA CYS A 399 -16.69 13.13 18.81
C CYS A 399 -17.66 12.32 19.68
N THR A 400 -18.31 11.34 19.05
CA THR A 400 -19.16 10.34 19.68
C THR A 400 -18.46 8.99 19.68
N ASP A 401 -18.59 8.24 20.77
CA ASP A 401 -18.18 6.83 20.84
C ASP A 401 -19.34 5.94 20.36
N CYS A 402 -19.25 5.43 19.14
CA CYS A 402 -20.23 4.54 18.54
C CYS A 402 -20.23 3.15 19.20
N THR A 403 -19.11 2.72 19.78
CA THR A 403 -18.98 1.38 20.39
C THR A 403 -19.88 1.23 21.61
N ALA A 404 -20.13 2.33 22.32
CA ALA A 404 -21.06 2.38 23.46
C ALA A 404 -22.49 1.98 23.09
N SER A 405 -22.87 2.09 21.81
CA SER A 405 -24.21 1.74 21.30
C SER A 405 -24.21 0.57 20.31
N ASN A 406 -23.14 -0.23 20.25
CA ASN A 406 -22.94 -1.28 19.22
C ASN A 406 -23.08 -0.76 17.78
N GLN A 407 -22.55 0.44 17.55
CA GLN A 407 -22.53 1.12 16.26
C GLN A 407 -21.09 1.22 15.74
N VAL A 408 -20.95 1.45 14.44
CA VAL A 408 -19.67 1.72 13.79
C VAL A 408 -19.67 3.13 13.19
N CYS A 409 -18.49 3.72 13.05
CA CYS A 409 -18.31 5.01 12.43
C CYS A 409 -18.21 4.84 10.92
N GLN A 410 -19.26 5.27 10.20
CA GLN A 410 -19.23 5.31 8.75
C GLN A 410 -19.72 6.66 8.25
N GLY A 411 -18.97 7.28 7.35
CA GLY A 411 -19.30 8.63 6.88
C GLY A 411 -19.31 9.68 7.99
N ARG A 412 -18.49 9.49 9.04
CA ARG A 412 -18.44 10.35 10.25
C ARG A 412 -19.74 10.40 11.06
N GLN A 413 -20.56 9.36 10.94
CA GLN A 413 -21.78 9.17 11.72
C GLN A 413 -21.76 7.80 12.38
N CYS A 414 -22.28 7.71 13.61
CA CYS A 414 -22.52 6.43 14.24
C CYS A 414 -23.75 5.79 13.61
N ILE A 415 -23.54 4.66 12.95
CA ILE A 415 -24.61 3.89 12.33
C ILE A 415 -24.62 2.49 12.92
N THR A 416 -25.80 1.87 12.94
CA THR A 416 -25.94 0.49 13.43
C THR A 416 -25.01 -0.44 12.67
N GLN A 417 -24.24 -1.23 13.41
CA GLN A 417 -23.38 -2.23 12.81
C GLN A 417 -24.25 -3.23 12.03
N CYS A 418 -23.82 -3.55 10.82
CA CYS A 418 -24.42 -4.60 10.03
C CYS A 418 -24.21 -5.93 10.75
N GLY A 419 -25.29 -6.67 10.96
CA GLY A 419 -25.26 -7.94 11.66
C GLY A 419 -26.58 -8.69 11.56
N PRO A 420 -26.74 -9.78 12.33
CA PRO A 420 -27.92 -10.65 12.26
C PRO A 420 -29.24 -9.94 12.58
N SER A 421 -29.19 -8.83 13.34
CA SER A 421 -30.36 -8.05 13.76
C SER A 421 -30.93 -7.16 12.66
N ASN A 422 -30.15 -6.80 11.63
CA ASN A 422 -30.56 -5.85 10.59
C ASN A 422 -30.16 -6.27 9.17
N CYS A 423 -29.55 -7.44 8.98
CA CYS A 423 -29.15 -7.95 7.68
C CYS A 423 -29.48 -9.45 7.52
N ALA A 424 -30.43 -9.77 6.64
CA ALA A 424 -30.81 -11.15 6.35
C ALA A 424 -29.75 -11.90 5.52
N GLY A 425 -29.09 -11.19 4.60
CA GLY A 425 -27.96 -11.69 3.82
C GLY A 425 -26.65 -11.56 4.58
N CYS A 426 -25.65 -10.87 4.02
CA CYS A 426 -24.33 -10.72 4.64
C CYS A 426 -23.84 -9.28 4.70
N CYS A 427 -22.88 -9.03 5.57
CA CYS A 427 -22.29 -7.72 5.80
C CYS A 427 -20.99 -7.57 5.05
N ARG A 428 -20.92 -6.59 4.15
CA ARG A 428 -19.69 -6.21 3.46
C ARG A 428 -18.73 -5.52 4.44
N ALA A 429 -17.45 -5.45 4.07
CA ALA A 429 -16.41 -4.82 4.89
C ALA A 429 -16.68 -3.33 5.20
N ASN A 430 -17.45 -2.64 4.35
CA ASN A 430 -17.89 -1.26 4.54
C ASN A 430 -19.23 -1.16 5.28
N ASN A 431 -19.55 -2.10 6.19
CA ASN A 431 -20.78 -2.14 6.98
C ASN A 431 -22.10 -2.05 6.17
N THR A 432 -22.06 -2.35 4.87
CA THR A 432 -23.23 -2.37 3.99
C THR A 432 -23.83 -3.78 3.98
N CYS A 433 -25.14 -3.89 4.25
CA CYS A 433 -25.85 -5.15 4.10
C CYS A 433 -26.04 -5.47 2.61
N ASP A 434 -25.60 -6.65 2.19
CA ASP A 434 -26.06 -7.28 0.97
C ASP A 434 -27.30 -8.11 1.33
N PRO A 435 -28.53 -7.64 1.03
CA PRO A 435 -29.75 -8.22 1.58
C PRO A 435 -30.02 -9.62 1.04
N LEU A 436 -29.49 -9.95 -0.14
CA LEU A 436 -29.63 -11.27 -0.74
C LEU A 436 -28.41 -12.15 -0.45
N GLY A 437 -27.19 -11.61 -0.39
CA GLY A 437 -26.00 -12.41 -0.06
C GLY A 437 -25.78 -13.61 -1.00
N ASN A 438 -26.27 -13.52 -2.24
CA ASN A 438 -26.26 -14.59 -3.25
C ASN A 438 -25.33 -14.30 -4.43
N SER A 439 -24.62 -13.18 -4.41
CA SER A 439 -23.69 -12.79 -5.47
C SER A 439 -22.31 -13.41 -5.21
N ASN A 440 -21.57 -13.68 -6.29
CA ASN A 440 -20.21 -14.24 -6.15
C ASN A 440 -19.26 -13.30 -5.41
N SER A 441 -19.47 -11.99 -5.44
CA SER A 441 -18.64 -11.00 -4.74
C SER A 441 -19.11 -10.65 -3.34
N ALA A 442 -20.30 -11.13 -2.92
CA ALA A 442 -20.84 -10.93 -1.60
C ALA A 442 -21.74 -12.10 -1.21
N CYS A 443 -21.09 -13.21 -0.84
CA CYS A 443 -21.74 -14.46 -0.49
C CYS A 443 -21.85 -14.64 1.03
N GLY A 444 -23.05 -14.88 1.52
CA GLY A 444 -23.29 -15.14 2.94
C GLY A 444 -24.75 -14.98 3.34
N GLN A 445 -25.07 -15.33 4.58
CA GLN A 445 -26.41 -15.11 5.15
C GLN A 445 -26.37 -14.93 6.66
N GLY A 446 -27.47 -14.46 7.24
CA GLY A 446 -27.64 -14.31 8.70
C GLY A 446 -26.82 -13.17 9.29
N GLY A 447 -26.47 -12.15 8.50
CA GLY A 447 -25.71 -10.99 8.94
C GLY A 447 -24.24 -11.27 9.24
N ALA A 448 -23.71 -12.42 8.79
CA ALA A 448 -22.29 -12.72 8.84
C ALA A 448 -21.50 -11.90 7.81
N ALA A 449 -20.17 -11.85 7.91
CA ALA A 449 -19.33 -11.19 6.92
C ALA A 449 -19.48 -11.85 5.52
N CYS A 450 -19.62 -11.03 4.49
CA CYS A 450 -19.67 -11.49 3.11
C CYS A 450 -18.32 -12.07 2.66
N ALA A 451 -18.36 -13.18 1.94
CA ALA A 451 -17.20 -13.74 1.24
C ALA A 451 -17.22 -13.36 -0.24
N ASP A 452 -16.03 -13.09 -0.81
CA ASP A 452 -15.84 -12.95 -2.26
C ASP A 452 -15.33 -14.28 -2.84
N CYS A 453 -16.25 -15.00 -3.49
CA CYS A 453 -15.98 -16.28 -4.12
C CYS A 453 -15.19 -16.16 -5.41
N ASN A 454 -15.22 -15.01 -6.09
CA ASN A 454 -14.43 -14.80 -7.31
C ASN A 454 -12.94 -14.80 -6.99
N ALA A 455 -12.55 -14.20 -5.86
CA ALA A 455 -11.17 -14.21 -5.37
C ALA A 455 -10.62 -15.63 -5.10
N SER A 456 -11.51 -16.61 -4.95
CA SER A 456 -11.16 -18.03 -4.74
C SER A 456 -11.46 -18.91 -5.96
N GLY A 457 -11.76 -18.32 -7.14
CA GLY A 457 -12.11 -19.07 -8.36
C GLY A 457 -13.40 -19.89 -8.22
N SER A 458 -14.34 -19.45 -7.38
CA SER A 458 -15.57 -20.18 -7.04
C SER A 458 -16.80 -19.28 -7.23
N PHE A 459 -17.98 -19.81 -6.92
CA PHE A 459 -19.25 -19.08 -7.00
C PHE A 459 -19.99 -19.15 -5.66
N CYS A 460 -20.92 -18.21 -5.44
CA CYS A 460 -21.77 -18.21 -4.27
C CYS A 460 -22.88 -19.24 -4.42
N ASN A 461 -22.92 -20.22 -3.52
CA ASN A 461 -23.93 -21.28 -3.59
C ASN A 461 -25.17 -20.89 -2.77
N GLY A 462 -26.23 -20.51 -3.47
CA GLY A 462 -27.53 -20.13 -2.89
C GLY A 462 -28.37 -21.29 -2.34
N LEU A 463 -27.97 -22.54 -2.59
CA LEU A 463 -28.73 -23.75 -2.25
C LEU A 463 -28.38 -24.33 -0.88
N VAL A 464 -27.37 -23.78 -0.19
CA VAL A 464 -26.92 -24.22 1.14
C VAL A 464 -27.24 -23.17 2.22
N THR A 465 -27.48 -23.63 3.45
CA THR A 465 -27.74 -22.78 4.62
C THR A 465 -26.75 -23.13 5.75
N PRO A 466 -25.78 -22.24 6.12
CA PRO A 466 -25.57 -20.91 5.57
C PRO A 466 -24.90 -20.84 4.19
N ARG A 467 -25.36 -19.91 3.32
CA ARG A 467 -24.74 -19.55 2.04
C ARG A 467 -23.25 -19.29 2.20
N ARG A 468 -22.42 -19.98 1.39
CA ARG A 468 -20.96 -19.82 1.34
C ARG A 468 -20.44 -20.09 -0.07
N CYS A 469 -19.19 -19.73 -0.32
CA CYS A 469 -18.49 -20.10 -1.54
C CYS A 469 -18.42 -21.62 -1.68
N ASN A 470 -18.65 -22.13 -2.89
CA ASN A 470 -18.78 -23.56 -3.15
C ASN A 470 -17.56 -24.36 -2.67
N ASN A 471 -16.36 -23.84 -2.90
CA ASN A 471 -15.09 -24.44 -2.47
C ASN A 471 -14.77 -24.31 -0.97
N LYS A 472 -15.63 -23.67 -0.17
CA LYS A 472 -15.50 -23.50 1.28
C LYS A 472 -16.59 -24.24 2.05
N GLN A 473 -17.30 -25.14 1.39
CA GLN A 473 -18.30 -25.99 2.02
C GLN A 473 -17.62 -27.09 2.84
N THR A 474 -18.16 -27.34 4.04
CA THR A 474 -17.68 -28.36 4.99
C THR A 474 -18.72 -29.44 5.27
N THR A 475 -19.81 -29.48 4.49
CA THR A 475 -20.93 -30.43 4.64
C THR A 475 -20.97 -31.45 3.51
N CYS A 476 -21.08 -32.72 3.90
CA CYS A 476 -21.31 -33.91 3.06
C CYS A 476 -22.83 -34.22 3.05
N PRO A 477 -23.50 -34.38 1.89
CA PRO A 477 -22.96 -34.29 0.54
C PRO A 477 -22.76 -32.85 0.05
N ALA A 478 -21.74 -32.65 -0.79
CA ALA A 478 -21.53 -31.41 -1.53
C ALA A 478 -22.59 -31.27 -2.65
N PRO A 479 -23.13 -30.07 -2.88
CA PRO A 479 -24.07 -29.79 -3.96
C PRO A 479 -23.42 -29.93 -5.34
N TYR A 480 -24.12 -30.58 -6.27
CA TYR A 480 -23.71 -30.74 -7.65
C TYR A 480 -24.55 -29.85 -8.58
N GLY A 481 -23.91 -28.84 -9.17
CA GLY A 481 -24.61 -27.80 -9.93
C GLY A 481 -25.14 -28.26 -11.29
N SER A 482 -24.28 -28.85 -12.11
CA SER A 482 -24.64 -29.38 -13.43
C SER A 482 -23.54 -30.31 -13.96
N CYS A 483 -23.90 -31.17 -14.92
CA CYS A 483 -22.93 -32.10 -15.51
C CYS A 483 -21.96 -31.40 -16.47
N PRO A 484 -20.63 -31.42 -16.20
CA PRO A 484 -19.64 -30.76 -17.04
C PRO A 484 -19.63 -31.26 -18.50
N ALA A 485 -19.33 -30.37 -19.44
CA ALA A 485 -19.18 -30.72 -20.85
C ALA A 485 -18.01 -31.71 -21.03
N GLY A 486 -18.24 -32.83 -21.73
CA GLY A 486 -17.23 -33.87 -21.98
C GLY A 486 -17.28 -35.09 -21.05
N VAL A 487 -17.87 -35.00 -19.86
CA VAL A 487 -18.14 -36.15 -18.98
C VAL A 487 -18.90 -37.26 -19.72
N THR A 488 -18.33 -38.45 -19.77
CA THR A 488 -18.94 -39.66 -20.34
C THR A 488 -18.34 -40.87 -19.64
N THR A 489 -19.11 -41.94 -19.46
CA THR A 489 -18.53 -43.22 -19.06
C THR A 489 -17.63 -43.73 -20.21
N PRO A 490 -16.35 -44.04 -19.93
CA PRO A 490 -15.43 -44.54 -20.96
C PRO A 490 -15.80 -45.96 -21.39
N ILE A 491 -15.55 -46.28 -22.66
CA ILE A 491 -15.63 -47.68 -23.14
C ILE A 491 -14.36 -48.38 -22.69
N ILE A 492 -14.51 -49.45 -21.90
CA ILE A 492 -13.37 -50.27 -21.49
C ILE A 492 -12.91 -51.11 -22.68
N THR A 493 -11.63 -50.98 -23.02
CA THR A 493 -11.00 -51.83 -24.03
C THR A 493 -10.67 -53.16 -23.37
N GLN A 494 -11.02 -54.28 -24.02
CA GLN A 494 -10.67 -55.61 -23.51
C GLN A 494 -9.15 -55.79 -23.56
N LEU A 495 -8.54 -56.01 -22.40
CA LEU A 495 -7.13 -56.38 -22.28
C LEU A 495 -7.08 -57.87 -21.92
N GLN A 496 -7.21 -58.74 -22.92
CA GLN A 496 -7.20 -60.18 -22.69
C GLN A 496 -5.84 -60.67 -22.18
N ASN A 497 -5.87 -61.75 -21.40
CA ASN A 497 -4.73 -62.47 -20.84
C ASN A 497 -3.86 -61.65 -19.87
N VAL A 498 -4.39 -60.58 -19.25
CA VAL A 498 -3.66 -59.81 -18.24
C VAL A 498 -3.91 -60.29 -16.82
N CYS A 499 -5.04 -60.97 -16.57
CA CYS A 499 -5.37 -61.67 -15.34
C CYS A 499 -5.43 -63.19 -15.59
N SER A 500 -4.74 -63.99 -14.77
CA SER A 500 -4.91 -65.45 -14.79
C SER A 500 -6.17 -65.87 -14.03
N ASP A 501 -6.68 -67.08 -14.30
CA ASP A 501 -7.79 -67.67 -13.54
C ASP A 501 -7.51 -67.70 -12.05
N ALA A 502 -6.30 -68.10 -11.64
CA ALA A 502 -5.89 -68.11 -10.24
C ALA A 502 -6.00 -66.73 -9.57
N ASN A 503 -5.68 -65.65 -10.29
CA ASN A 503 -5.82 -64.29 -9.77
C ASN A 503 -7.30 -63.95 -9.56
N LEU A 504 -8.16 -64.26 -10.53
CA LEU A 504 -9.59 -63.95 -10.46
C LEU A 504 -10.34 -64.86 -9.46
N ASP A 505 -9.94 -66.12 -9.32
CA ASP A 505 -10.41 -67.05 -8.29
C ASP A 505 -10.11 -66.52 -6.88
N THR A 506 -8.89 -66.00 -6.68
CA THR A 506 -8.47 -65.41 -5.40
C THR A 506 -9.35 -64.20 -5.03
N LEU A 507 -9.70 -63.36 -6.00
CA LEU A 507 -10.61 -62.22 -5.78
C LEU A 507 -12.04 -62.66 -5.48
N THR A 508 -12.49 -63.79 -6.05
CA THR A 508 -13.87 -64.27 -5.89
C THR A 508 -14.22 -64.47 -4.42
N ALA A 509 -13.34 -65.11 -3.65
CA ALA A 509 -13.54 -65.32 -2.22
C ALA A 509 -13.20 -64.07 -1.40
N ALA A 510 -12.09 -63.39 -1.71
CA ALA A 510 -11.62 -62.24 -0.93
C ALA A 510 -12.56 -61.03 -1.00
N CYS A 511 -13.29 -60.88 -2.10
CA CYS A 511 -14.20 -59.76 -2.37
C CYS A 511 -15.68 -60.13 -2.21
N ALA A 512 -16.01 -61.27 -1.59
CA ALA A 512 -17.39 -61.68 -1.35
C ALA A 512 -18.18 -60.62 -0.56
N ASP A 513 -17.55 -60.00 0.45
CA ASP A 513 -18.17 -58.95 1.29
C ASP A 513 -18.11 -57.55 0.65
N GLY A 514 -17.63 -57.44 -0.59
CA GLY A 514 -17.54 -56.19 -1.35
C GLY A 514 -16.10 -55.66 -1.52
N PRO A 515 -15.93 -54.62 -2.35
CA PRO A 515 -14.62 -54.11 -2.76
C PRO A 515 -13.84 -53.43 -1.63
N ASN A 516 -14.54 -52.94 -0.61
CA ASN A 516 -13.93 -52.25 0.53
C ASN A 516 -13.60 -53.20 1.69
N ALA A 517 -13.93 -54.50 1.58
CA ALA A 517 -13.58 -55.47 2.60
C ALA A 517 -12.05 -55.55 2.73
N PRO A 518 -11.47 -55.61 3.95
CA PRO A 518 -10.01 -55.68 4.12
C PRO A 518 -9.36 -56.83 3.34
N ALA A 519 -10.03 -57.98 3.26
CA ALA A 519 -9.60 -59.12 2.45
C ALA A 519 -9.53 -58.79 0.95
N CYS A 520 -10.53 -58.09 0.42
CA CYS A 520 -10.58 -57.67 -0.99
C CYS A 520 -9.48 -56.66 -1.30
N VAL A 521 -9.34 -55.62 -0.48
CA VAL A 521 -8.30 -54.60 -0.66
C VAL A 521 -6.90 -55.22 -0.68
N THR A 522 -6.65 -56.18 0.22
CA THR A 522 -5.38 -56.91 0.29
C THR A 522 -5.17 -57.78 -0.96
N ALA A 523 -6.20 -58.51 -1.40
CA ALA A 523 -6.12 -59.38 -2.57
C ALA A 523 -5.90 -58.58 -3.87
N VAL A 524 -6.61 -57.46 -4.06
CA VAL A 524 -6.42 -56.56 -5.21
C VAL A 524 -5.02 -55.94 -5.22
N ALA A 525 -4.49 -55.57 -4.06
CA ALA A 525 -3.13 -55.03 -3.95
C ALA A 525 -2.05 -56.05 -4.34
N ALA A 526 -2.30 -57.35 -4.11
CA ALA A 526 -1.39 -58.44 -4.43
C ALA A 526 -1.39 -58.87 -5.91
N LEU A 527 -2.30 -58.33 -6.73
CA LEU A 527 -2.38 -58.66 -8.15
C LEU A 527 -1.19 -58.11 -8.96
N PRO A 528 -0.82 -58.77 -10.07
CA PRO A 528 0.07 -58.18 -11.06
C PRO A 528 -0.43 -56.81 -11.54
N ALA A 529 0.48 -55.88 -11.79
CA ALA A 529 0.14 -54.50 -12.13
C ALA A 529 -0.82 -54.39 -13.33
N ALA A 530 -0.62 -55.20 -14.37
CA ALA A 530 -1.49 -55.22 -15.54
C ALA A 530 -2.92 -55.69 -15.21
N CYS A 531 -3.06 -56.75 -14.40
CA CYS A 531 -4.35 -57.25 -13.95
C CYS A 531 -5.08 -56.22 -13.07
N LYS A 532 -4.37 -55.61 -12.13
CA LYS A 532 -4.90 -54.56 -11.25
C LYS A 532 -5.41 -53.36 -12.03
N THR A 533 -4.64 -52.88 -13.00
CA THR A 533 -5.03 -51.74 -13.86
C THR A 533 -6.27 -52.09 -14.69
N CYS A 534 -6.36 -53.31 -15.22
CA CYS A 534 -7.52 -53.73 -16.00
C CYS A 534 -8.79 -53.84 -15.14
N LEU A 535 -8.68 -54.33 -13.90
CA LEU A 535 -9.82 -54.49 -12.99
C LEU A 535 -10.26 -53.18 -12.30
N ALA A 536 -9.42 -52.13 -12.32
CA ALA A 536 -9.67 -50.90 -11.60
C ALA A 536 -11.06 -50.27 -11.88
N PRO A 537 -11.53 -50.19 -13.14
CA PRO A 537 -12.85 -49.64 -13.46
C PRO A 537 -14.02 -50.40 -12.83
N PHE A 538 -13.83 -51.68 -12.53
CA PHE A 538 -14.88 -52.56 -11.98
C PHE A 538 -14.83 -52.65 -10.45
N ASN A 539 -13.71 -52.31 -9.82
CA ASN A 539 -13.50 -52.49 -8.39
C ASN A 539 -14.15 -51.38 -7.53
N HIS A 540 -15.46 -51.17 -7.69
CA HIS A 540 -16.24 -50.15 -6.99
C HIS A 540 -17.51 -50.75 -6.37
N PRO A 541 -17.95 -50.28 -5.17
CA PRO A 541 -19.21 -50.73 -4.58
C PRO A 541 -20.38 -50.52 -5.55
N PHE A 542 -21.33 -51.46 -5.60
CA PHE A 542 -22.51 -51.33 -6.47
C PHE A 542 -23.32 -50.05 -6.21
N SER A 543 -23.30 -49.53 -4.98
CA SER A 543 -23.94 -48.26 -4.61
C SER A 543 -23.37 -47.02 -5.32
N GLN A 544 -22.15 -47.11 -5.86
CA GLN A 544 -21.51 -46.03 -6.62
C GLN A 544 -21.85 -46.08 -8.12
N LEU A 545 -22.39 -47.20 -8.61
CA LEU A 545 -22.73 -47.45 -10.03
C LEU A 545 -21.54 -47.42 -11.01
N THR A 546 -20.37 -46.90 -10.62
CA THR A 546 -19.17 -46.75 -11.46
C THR A 546 -18.79 -48.04 -12.18
N GLY A 547 -18.63 -49.15 -11.46
CA GLY A 547 -18.24 -50.44 -12.07
C GLY A 547 -19.32 -51.07 -12.96
N LEU A 548 -20.60 -50.90 -12.58
CA LEU A 548 -21.74 -51.39 -13.36
C LEU A 548 -21.86 -50.63 -14.69
N TYR A 549 -21.72 -49.30 -14.64
CA TYR A 549 -21.75 -48.44 -15.81
C TYR A 549 -20.53 -48.62 -16.70
N ALA A 550 -19.34 -48.82 -16.14
CA ALA A 550 -18.14 -49.17 -16.90
C ALA A 550 -18.34 -50.48 -17.69
N CYS A 551 -18.95 -51.50 -17.06
CA CYS A 551 -19.29 -52.76 -17.74
C CYS A 551 -20.30 -52.54 -18.88
N ALA A 552 -21.37 -51.79 -18.63
CA ALA A 552 -22.44 -51.57 -19.61
C ALA A 552 -22.04 -50.63 -20.76
N ALA A 553 -20.98 -49.82 -20.62
CA ALA A 553 -20.64 -48.74 -21.55
C ALA A 553 -20.51 -49.15 -23.02
N SER A 554 -19.98 -50.36 -23.29
CA SER A 554 -19.80 -50.88 -24.65
C SER A 554 -21.12 -51.27 -25.33
N SER A 555 -22.17 -51.56 -24.54
CA SER A 555 -23.48 -52.04 -25.01
C SER A 555 -24.53 -50.94 -25.22
N VAL A 556 -24.19 -49.69 -24.92
CA VAL A 556 -25.13 -48.55 -24.94
C VAL A 556 -24.67 -47.42 -25.86
N SER A 557 -25.60 -46.53 -26.23
CA SER A 557 -25.33 -45.38 -27.08
C SER A 557 -24.41 -44.33 -26.40
N SER A 558 -23.79 -43.45 -27.20
CA SER A 558 -23.00 -42.33 -26.68
C SER A 558 -23.80 -41.40 -25.78
N GLN A 559 -25.08 -41.16 -26.11
CA GLN A 559 -26.00 -40.39 -25.28
C GLN A 559 -26.25 -41.06 -23.92
N CYS A 560 -26.35 -42.39 -23.91
CA CYS A 560 -26.50 -43.13 -22.67
C CYS A 560 -25.23 -43.04 -21.80
N ARG A 561 -24.05 -43.23 -22.41
CA ARG A 561 -22.76 -43.08 -21.71
C ARG A 561 -22.55 -41.68 -21.15
N ARG A 562 -23.06 -40.65 -21.81
CA ARG A 562 -23.06 -39.28 -21.31
C ARG A 562 -23.84 -39.17 -20.00
N VAL A 563 -25.08 -39.66 -19.97
CA VAL A 563 -25.94 -39.59 -18.79
C VAL A 563 -25.41 -40.46 -17.64
N MET A 564 -24.90 -41.65 -17.94
CA MET A 564 -24.20 -42.50 -16.98
C MET A 564 -22.96 -41.81 -16.37
N GLY A 565 -22.17 -41.14 -17.21
CA GLY A 565 -21.01 -40.35 -16.76
C GLY A 565 -21.43 -39.21 -15.84
N CYS A 566 -22.50 -38.49 -16.18
CA CYS A 566 -23.04 -37.42 -15.35
C CYS A 566 -23.52 -37.91 -13.98
N ALA A 567 -24.07 -39.12 -13.90
CA ALA A 567 -24.49 -39.73 -12.64
C ALA A 567 -23.29 -40.09 -11.74
N ILE A 568 -22.22 -40.63 -12.33
CA ILE A 568 -20.96 -40.93 -11.61
C ILE A 568 -20.32 -39.62 -11.12
N ASP A 569 -20.14 -38.65 -12.01
CA ASP A 569 -19.53 -37.36 -11.70
C ASP A 569 -20.31 -36.60 -10.61
N CYS A 570 -21.64 -36.69 -10.66
CA CYS A 570 -22.50 -36.16 -9.61
C CYS A 570 -22.22 -36.81 -8.26
N ALA A 571 -22.20 -38.14 -8.20
CA ALA A 571 -22.01 -38.87 -6.94
C ALA A 571 -20.59 -38.69 -6.38
N GLU A 572 -19.56 -38.74 -7.23
CA GLU A 572 -18.16 -38.53 -6.84
C GLU A 572 -17.93 -37.12 -6.32
N THR A 573 -18.32 -36.09 -7.09
CA THR A 573 -18.18 -34.69 -6.67
C THR A 573 -18.97 -34.40 -5.40
N SER A 574 -20.16 -35.00 -5.26
CA SER A 574 -21.00 -34.81 -4.08
C SER A 574 -20.44 -35.48 -2.82
N CYS A 575 -19.65 -36.55 -2.97
CA CYS A 575 -19.20 -37.38 -1.85
C CYS A 575 -17.68 -37.32 -1.61
N GLU A 576 -16.91 -36.61 -2.42
CA GLU A 576 -15.44 -36.54 -2.34
C GLU A 576 -14.94 -36.03 -0.98
N GLN A 577 -15.67 -35.11 -0.35
CA GLN A 577 -15.32 -34.52 0.94
C GLN A 577 -15.88 -35.31 2.15
N CYS A 578 -16.54 -36.45 1.91
CA CYS A 578 -17.06 -37.31 2.98
C CYS A 578 -15.95 -38.18 3.56
N SER A 579 -16.02 -38.48 4.86
CA SER A 579 -15.14 -39.48 5.48
C SER A 579 -15.31 -40.86 4.83
N SER A 580 -14.27 -41.70 4.86
CA SER A 580 -14.34 -43.07 4.34
C SER A 580 -15.44 -43.92 4.99
N ALA A 581 -15.81 -43.63 6.24
CA ALA A 581 -16.92 -44.27 6.95
C ALA A 581 -18.31 -43.84 6.44
N SER A 582 -18.44 -42.63 5.90
CA SER A 582 -19.72 -42.04 5.46
C SER A 582 -19.87 -41.97 3.94
N ALA A 583 -18.82 -42.31 3.17
CA ALA A 583 -18.82 -42.24 1.71
C ALA A 583 -19.92 -43.10 1.07
N ASN A 584 -20.16 -44.31 1.59
CA ASN A 584 -21.22 -45.19 1.09
C ASN A 584 -22.62 -44.65 1.42
N GLN A 585 -22.82 -44.11 2.62
CA GLN A 585 -24.09 -43.49 3.04
C GLN A 585 -24.39 -42.24 2.20
N CYS A 586 -23.37 -41.44 1.90
CA CYS A 586 -23.48 -40.29 1.00
C CYS A 586 -23.92 -40.72 -0.41
N ASN A 587 -23.28 -41.75 -0.98
CA ASN A 587 -23.64 -42.28 -2.30
C ASN A 587 -25.10 -42.75 -2.34
N THR A 588 -25.55 -43.49 -1.32
CA THR A 588 -26.95 -43.91 -1.21
C THR A 588 -27.91 -42.72 -1.11
N LEU A 589 -27.53 -41.66 -0.38
CA LEU A 589 -28.34 -40.47 -0.21
C LEU A 589 -28.47 -39.65 -1.50
N VAL A 590 -27.35 -39.41 -2.20
CA VAL A 590 -27.35 -38.55 -3.41
C VAL A 590 -27.95 -39.25 -4.62
N ASN A 591 -27.83 -40.57 -4.72
CA ASN A 591 -28.40 -41.38 -5.81
C ASN A 591 -29.85 -41.84 -5.53
N GLY A 592 -30.28 -41.80 -4.27
CA GLY A 592 -31.62 -42.21 -3.83
C GLY A 592 -32.73 -41.29 -4.33
N ILE A 593 -33.99 -41.70 -4.13
CA ILE A 593 -35.17 -40.92 -4.53
C ILE A 593 -35.17 -39.57 -3.80
N GLY A 594 -35.17 -38.47 -4.56
CA GLY A 594 -35.09 -37.11 -4.02
C GLY A 594 -33.66 -36.62 -3.72
N GLY A 595 -32.65 -37.44 -3.96
CA GLY A 595 -31.24 -37.05 -3.92
C GLY A 595 -30.85 -36.22 -5.15
N GLN A 596 -29.82 -35.38 -5.02
CA GLN A 596 -29.41 -34.45 -6.09
C GLN A 596 -28.92 -35.14 -7.38
N CYS A 597 -28.45 -36.38 -7.30
CA CYS A 597 -28.02 -37.17 -8.46
C CYS A 597 -29.16 -38.02 -9.03
N SER A 598 -30.34 -38.04 -8.39
CA SER A 598 -31.45 -38.91 -8.78
C SER A 598 -31.96 -38.63 -10.19
N GLY A 599 -31.85 -37.39 -10.68
CA GLY A 599 -32.21 -37.03 -12.05
C GLY A 599 -31.32 -37.70 -13.09
N PHE A 600 -30.02 -37.81 -12.82
CA PHE A 600 -29.06 -38.47 -13.71
C PHE A 600 -29.18 -40.00 -13.62
N THR A 601 -29.38 -40.55 -12.43
CA THR A 601 -29.59 -42.00 -12.26
C THR A 601 -30.91 -42.46 -12.89
N ALA A 602 -31.98 -41.67 -12.77
CA ALA A 602 -33.25 -41.93 -13.46
C ALA A 602 -33.14 -41.77 -14.98
N ALA A 603 -32.34 -40.82 -15.47
CA ALA A 603 -32.11 -40.65 -16.90
C ALA A 603 -31.21 -41.76 -17.49
N ALA A 604 -30.43 -42.47 -16.67
CA ALA A 604 -29.60 -43.60 -17.08
C ALA A 604 -30.38 -44.92 -17.30
N THR A 605 -31.72 -44.87 -17.40
CA THR A 605 -32.58 -46.03 -17.72
C THR A 605 -32.21 -46.74 -19.02
N CYS A 606 -31.53 -46.04 -19.94
CA CYS A 606 -30.96 -46.63 -21.15
C CYS A 606 -29.94 -47.75 -20.88
N ALA A 607 -29.34 -47.81 -19.69
CA ALA A 607 -28.44 -48.89 -19.27
C ALA A 607 -29.19 -50.10 -18.66
N ASN A 608 -30.48 -49.96 -18.34
CA ASN A 608 -31.25 -51.01 -17.67
C ASN A 608 -31.22 -52.37 -18.37
N PRO A 609 -31.30 -52.46 -19.72
CA PRO A 609 -31.21 -53.76 -20.39
C PRO A 609 -29.90 -54.51 -20.09
N ALA A 610 -28.78 -53.78 -19.97
CA ALA A 610 -27.47 -54.35 -19.64
C ALA A 610 -27.31 -54.67 -18.14
N LEU A 611 -28.05 -53.97 -17.28
CA LEU A 611 -27.94 -54.08 -15.81
C LEU A 611 -29.00 -54.97 -15.17
N ALA A 612 -30.09 -55.27 -15.88
CA ALA A 612 -31.17 -56.12 -15.37
C ALA A 612 -30.76 -57.60 -15.34
N SER A 613 -30.02 -58.07 -16.34
CA SER A 613 -29.58 -59.46 -16.49
C SER A 613 -28.26 -59.57 -17.23
N GLY A 614 -27.54 -60.68 -17.05
CA GLY A 614 -26.29 -60.96 -17.76
C GLY A 614 -25.04 -60.42 -17.05
N LEU A 615 -23.94 -60.29 -17.79
CA LEU A 615 -22.60 -60.03 -17.25
C LEU A 615 -22.53 -58.79 -16.34
N CYS A 616 -23.15 -57.69 -16.74
CA CYS A 616 -23.07 -56.41 -16.01
C CYS A 616 -24.14 -56.26 -14.91
N SER A 617 -25.00 -57.26 -14.72
CA SER A 617 -26.02 -57.23 -13.68
C SER A 617 -25.46 -57.68 -12.35
N GLN A 618 -25.57 -56.84 -11.31
CA GLN A 618 -25.28 -57.25 -9.93
C GLN A 618 -26.17 -58.41 -9.45
N PHE A 619 -27.37 -58.57 -10.04
CA PHE A 619 -28.34 -59.60 -9.65
C PHE A 619 -28.07 -60.95 -10.30
N ALA A 620 -27.17 -61.02 -11.29
CA ALA A 620 -26.77 -62.28 -11.93
C ALA A 620 -25.75 -63.07 -11.10
N TYR A 621 -25.25 -62.51 -9.99
CA TYR A 621 -24.18 -63.08 -9.20
C TYR A 621 -24.55 -63.11 -7.70
N PRO A 622 -24.07 -64.10 -6.95
CA PRO A 622 -24.39 -64.25 -5.52
C PRO A 622 -23.75 -63.16 -4.64
N ASN A 623 -22.63 -62.56 -5.07
CA ASN A 623 -21.93 -61.51 -4.34
C ASN A 623 -20.99 -60.71 -5.27
N PHE A 624 -20.35 -59.67 -4.73
CA PHE A 624 -19.46 -58.80 -5.47
C PHE A 624 -18.23 -59.53 -6.03
N GLY A 625 -17.62 -60.45 -5.26
CA GLY A 625 -16.47 -61.23 -5.72
C GLY A 625 -16.79 -62.12 -6.92
N ALA A 626 -17.95 -62.77 -6.94
CA ALA A 626 -18.42 -63.56 -8.08
C ALA A 626 -18.69 -62.70 -9.32
N TRP A 627 -19.27 -61.50 -9.13
CA TRP A 627 -19.44 -60.54 -10.22
C TRP A 627 -18.09 -60.04 -10.75
N LEU A 628 -17.15 -59.70 -9.86
CA LEU A 628 -15.81 -59.25 -10.22
C LEU A 628 -15.03 -60.31 -11.00
N ARG A 629 -15.22 -61.61 -10.67
CA ARG A 629 -14.71 -62.72 -11.47
C ARG A 629 -15.30 -62.73 -12.87
N GLY A 630 -16.62 -62.63 -12.99
CA GLY A 630 -17.30 -62.65 -14.30
C GLY A 630 -16.84 -61.53 -15.21
N VAL A 631 -16.85 -60.28 -14.73
CA VAL A 631 -16.35 -59.13 -15.52
C VAL A 631 -14.85 -59.20 -15.74
N GLY A 632 -14.09 -59.66 -14.75
CA GLY A 632 -12.65 -59.83 -14.86
C GLY A 632 -12.27 -60.85 -15.94
N ASP A 633 -12.98 -61.95 -16.04
CA ASP A 633 -12.76 -62.97 -17.07
C ASP A 633 -13.02 -62.42 -18.48
N GLN A 634 -14.12 -61.68 -18.64
CA GLN A 634 -14.55 -61.10 -19.92
C GLN A 634 -13.68 -59.95 -20.41
N PHE A 635 -13.20 -59.07 -19.51
CA PHE A 635 -12.47 -57.86 -19.87
C PHE A 635 -10.96 -57.97 -19.67
N CYS A 636 -10.50 -58.83 -18.76
CA CYS A 636 -9.11 -58.90 -18.31
C CYS A 636 -8.50 -60.32 -18.36
N GLY A 637 -9.33 -61.36 -18.42
CA GLY A 637 -8.95 -62.76 -18.43
C GLY A 637 -8.81 -63.32 -19.84
N ASN A 638 -9.11 -64.60 -20.00
CA ASN A 638 -8.94 -65.30 -21.27
C ASN A 638 -10.07 -64.99 -22.28
N GLY A 639 -11.06 -64.18 -21.90
CA GLY A 639 -12.27 -63.93 -22.69
C GLY A 639 -13.36 -65.00 -22.47
N PRO A 640 -14.56 -64.82 -23.06
CA PRO A 640 -15.64 -65.81 -23.01
C PRO A 640 -15.27 -67.19 -23.58
#